data_AF-A0A7Y2UFH9-F1
#
_entry.id   AF-A0A7Y2UFH9-F1
#
_cell.length_a   1.000
_cell.length_b   1.000
_cell.length_c   1.000
_cell.angle_alpha   90.00
_cell.angle_beta   90.00
_cell.angle_gamma   90.00
#
_symmetry.space_group_name_H-M   'P 1'
#
loop_
_entity.id
_entity.type
_entity.pdbx_description
1 polymer ?
#
loop_
_entity_poly.entity_id
_entity_poly.type
_entity_poly.pdbx_seq_one_letter_code
_entity_poly.pdbx_strand_id
1 'polypeptide(L)'
;MNRYQNLDIDLLDYHDGDEGESMRARVVFSPVGEQLDADAVPVKFPGQLRKRLKKLEQRALAFDELIELGESLAALLLPAPVRNIYRDCLGKLHDDEGLRIRIRPHAPELAALPWEYAYVSRPDVPPGRKGPEGFLALDRKISLVRYEIAGRAPTPIQPLEHYDIRAIALLADVEDPAYAALDLDREELNLRQALEGTGGIDARFLRPGSSDQLEEMLAEDAQVFHFSGHGEVEIQMGEEPGTIEGTGHLVLAGDEKHPAPVDAATLALKLKDRGIRLVVLNACEAAGRDPVTPWSGVASTLARQGIPAVVGMQYTIRDGSAIAFSRGFYRALANGDSIDTAVSEGRLGVLGRGGGEERDWGVPVLYMRGTRSVLFPPPIVPLRRNLGLAIASIALLSAWFFLHIFPLAEEGANRTMASLGLGAGAVAGLFALWKVIGTFAVKTVKSEKGSIIERLLRRRNARSVLMMVLLASIVLFSTTSSVYLEDNSPDASAVGLSVRTSDGLPFPRLPQLATSKETGDKLDGGPIFMFPPPLELRLNVDRPIGWSLKDSVEVVRPRPWKRVKLLVRGDLKELELRVLRLVPNKFLMDVLPSRSNTTTTKTYQLRLTLRGETHLIKDYRPGVIWAGGPIELLKNISEKESESDRLASLERCLAGAGQFREQMISKWNSHKEFLKIPIIGPEDEITIEVLDASGATTWSRKTVSAGTLSTATINPQCLEVL
;
A
#
# COMPACT_ATOMS: atom_id res chain seq x y z
N MET A 1 24.60 -2.14 4.29
CA MET A 1 25.44 -0.91 4.27
C MET A 1 25.92 -0.73 2.85
N ASN A 2 25.78 0.46 2.25
CA ASN A 2 25.93 0.54 0.79
C ASN A 2 27.23 1.22 0.33
N ARG A 3 27.99 1.84 1.23
CA ARG A 3 29.24 2.53 0.90
C ARG A 3 30.42 1.89 1.64
N TYR A 4 31.41 1.44 0.87
CA TYR A 4 32.69 0.99 1.39
C TYR A 4 33.80 1.80 0.72
N GLN A 5 34.71 2.33 1.53
CA GLN A 5 35.95 2.98 1.09
C GLN A 5 37.01 1.90 0.83
N ASN A 6 37.83 2.04 -0.20
CA ASN A 6 38.82 0.99 -0.54
C ASN A 6 40.16 1.22 0.18
N LEU A 7 40.75 0.14 0.69
CA LEU A 7 42.14 0.03 1.12
C LEU A 7 42.78 -1.09 0.28
N ASP A 8 43.71 -0.73 -0.60
CA ASP A 8 44.35 -1.68 -1.51
C ASP A 8 45.71 -2.10 -0.97
N ILE A 9 45.89 -3.40 -0.81
CA ILE A 9 47.13 -3.98 -0.28
C ILE A 9 47.73 -4.90 -1.34
N ASP A 10 48.91 -4.53 -1.83
CA ASP A 10 49.74 -5.38 -2.69
C ASP A 10 50.54 -6.34 -1.81
N LEU A 11 50.55 -7.62 -2.18
CA LEU A 11 51.43 -8.65 -1.61
C LEU A 11 52.37 -9.12 -2.72
N LEU A 12 53.66 -8.81 -2.55
CA LEU A 12 54.69 -8.85 -3.60
C LEU A 12 55.88 -9.72 -3.20
N ASP A 13 56.70 -10.06 -4.19
CA ASP A 13 58.02 -10.68 -4.03
C ASP A 13 58.03 -11.87 -3.07
N TYR A 14 57.08 -12.78 -3.30
CA TYR A 14 57.08 -14.06 -2.60
C TYR A 14 58.38 -14.81 -2.91
N HIS A 15 59.04 -15.27 -1.87
CA HIS A 15 60.25 -16.05 -1.96
C HIS A 15 60.21 -17.19 -0.94
N ASP A 16 60.42 -18.41 -1.42
CA ASP A 16 60.68 -19.59 -0.60
C ASP A 16 62.15 -19.99 -0.79
N GLY A 17 62.89 -20.05 0.31
CA GLY A 17 64.34 -20.26 0.30
C GLY A 17 64.84 -20.79 1.64
N ASP A 18 66.16 -20.95 1.78
CA ASP A 18 66.78 -21.60 2.94
C ASP A 18 66.47 -20.92 4.29
N GLU A 19 66.18 -19.62 4.28
CA GLU A 19 65.77 -18.86 5.47
C GLU A 19 64.25 -18.91 5.78
N GLY A 20 63.51 -19.72 5.01
CA GLY A 20 62.06 -19.84 5.05
C GLY A 20 61.34 -18.82 4.15
N GLU A 21 60.01 -18.92 4.14
CA GLU A 21 59.18 -18.12 3.24
C GLU A 21 59.10 -16.64 3.67
N SER A 22 59.12 -15.75 2.69
CA SER A 22 58.99 -14.31 2.89
C SER A 22 58.22 -13.64 1.76
N MET A 23 57.71 -12.44 2.03
CA MET A 23 57.05 -11.58 1.06
C MET A 23 57.20 -10.10 1.45
N ARG A 24 56.75 -9.20 0.59
CA ARG A 24 56.56 -7.78 0.93
C ARG A 24 55.10 -7.38 0.86
N ALA A 25 54.67 -6.48 1.74
CA ALA A 25 53.32 -5.92 1.73
C ALA A 25 53.35 -4.39 1.75
N ARG A 26 52.42 -3.76 1.02
CA ARG A 26 52.29 -2.30 0.96
C ARG A 26 50.86 -1.85 0.69
N VAL A 27 50.54 -0.63 1.08
CA VAL A 27 49.29 0.04 0.70
C VAL A 27 49.47 0.82 -0.59
N VAL A 28 48.76 0.44 -1.66
CA VAL A 28 48.80 1.16 -2.94
C VAL A 28 47.74 2.26 -3.03
N PHE A 29 46.62 2.08 -2.34
CA PHE A 29 45.54 3.06 -2.30
C PHE A 29 44.85 3.05 -0.94
N SER A 30 44.59 4.22 -0.36
CA SER A 30 43.72 4.35 0.80
C SER A 30 43.15 5.77 0.95
N PRO A 31 42.09 5.98 1.76
CA PRO A 31 41.56 7.31 2.07
C PRO A 31 42.52 8.22 2.87
N VAL A 32 43.66 7.68 3.34
CA VAL A 32 44.59 8.41 4.20
C VAL A 32 45.99 8.57 3.61
N GLY A 33 46.25 7.99 2.44
CA GLY A 33 47.54 8.06 1.75
C GLY A 33 47.95 6.73 1.10
N GLU A 34 49.08 6.74 0.42
CA GLU A 34 49.62 5.61 -0.34
C GLU A 34 51.10 5.39 0.04
N GLN A 35 51.60 4.18 -0.14
CA GLN A 35 53.02 3.82 0.04
C GLN A 35 53.68 3.60 -1.32
N LEU A 36 54.93 4.05 -1.48
CA LEU A 36 55.71 3.78 -2.68
C LEU A 36 56.25 2.33 -2.68
N ASP A 37 56.73 1.84 -3.83
CA ASP A 37 57.36 0.51 -3.95
C ASP A 37 58.56 0.36 -2.99
N ALA A 38 59.28 1.46 -2.75
CA ALA A 38 60.41 1.50 -1.82
C ALA A 38 59.98 1.36 -0.33
N ASP A 39 58.71 1.66 -0.02
CA ASP A 39 58.14 1.57 1.33
C ASP A 39 57.52 0.19 1.61
N ALA A 40 57.62 -0.75 0.66
CA ALA A 40 57.08 -2.09 0.81
C ALA A 40 57.78 -2.84 1.95
N VAL A 41 56.98 -3.33 2.90
CA VAL A 41 57.46 -3.86 4.17
C VAL A 41 57.76 -5.35 4.01
N PRO A 42 59.01 -5.82 4.24
CA PRO A 42 59.31 -7.24 4.23
C PRO A 42 58.71 -7.94 5.45
N VAL A 43 58.11 -9.10 5.22
CA VAL A 43 57.49 -9.93 6.25
C VAL A 43 57.91 -11.38 6.05
N LYS A 44 58.40 -12.02 7.12
CA LYS A 44 58.70 -13.46 7.14
C LYS A 44 57.47 -14.25 7.57
N PHE A 45 57.29 -15.43 7.01
CA PHE A 45 56.19 -16.32 7.35
C PHE A 45 56.40 -16.91 8.75
N PRO A 46 55.38 -16.93 9.63
CA PRO A 46 55.49 -17.59 10.92
C PRO A 46 55.70 -19.11 10.77
N GLY A 47 56.67 -19.68 11.48
CA GLY A 47 57.08 -21.09 11.28
C GLY A 47 55.99 -22.16 11.51
N GLN A 48 54.93 -21.86 12.26
CA GLN A 48 53.80 -22.79 12.46
C GLN A 48 52.64 -22.57 11.48
N LEU A 49 52.71 -21.56 10.60
CA LEU A 49 51.62 -21.17 9.71
C LEU A 49 51.18 -22.32 8.81
N ARG A 50 52.11 -22.94 8.06
CA ARG A 50 51.81 -24.05 7.14
C ARG A 50 51.18 -25.25 7.86
N LYS A 51 51.65 -25.57 9.07
CA LYS A 51 51.06 -26.64 9.90
C LYS A 51 49.62 -26.32 10.32
N ARG A 52 49.34 -25.09 10.74
CA ARG A 52 47.98 -24.65 11.10
C ARG A 52 47.07 -24.61 9.88
N LEU A 53 47.54 -24.15 8.72
CA LEU A 53 46.77 -24.19 7.47
C LEU A 53 46.35 -25.62 7.10
N LYS A 54 47.26 -26.59 7.23
CA LYS A 54 46.89 -28.01 7.01
C LYS A 54 45.82 -28.51 7.98
N LYS A 55 45.88 -28.12 9.26
CA LYS A 55 44.80 -28.41 10.22
C LYS A 55 43.50 -27.65 9.87
N LEU A 56 43.59 -26.44 9.31
CA LEU A 56 42.47 -25.68 8.75
C LEU A 56 41.92 -26.35 7.49
N GLU A 57 42.66 -27.13 6.74
CA GLU A 57 42.04 -27.91 5.66
C GLU A 57 41.25 -29.08 6.27
N GLN A 58 41.87 -29.77 7.22
CA GLN A 58 41.39 -31.03 7.81
C GLN A 58 40.26 -30.91 8.86
N ARG A 59 39.64 -29.74 9.07
CA ARG A 59 38.62 -29.54 10.14
C ARG A 59 39.15 -29.88 11.55
N ALA A 60 40.45 -29.68 11.80
CA ALA A 60 41.15 -30.14 13.00
C ALA A 60 41.78 -29.02 13.86
N LEU A 61 41.42 -27.75 13.63
CA LEU A 61 41.83 -26.62 14.49
C LEU A 61 40.81 -26.37 15.59
N ALA A 62 41.26 -26.31 16.83
CA ALA A 62 40.49 -25.71 17.91
C ALA A 62 40.34 -24.19 17.71
N PHE A 63 39.36 -23.56 18.37
CA PHE A 63 39.09 -22.13 18.20
C PHE A 63 40.28 -21.23 18.59
N ASP A 64 40.99 -21.54 19.67
CA ASP A 64 42.20 -20.78 20.06
C ASP A 64 43.31 -20.90 19.02
N GLU A 65 43.52 -22.10 18.45
CA GLU A 65 44.48 -22.30 17.36
C GLU A 65 44.03 -21.57 16.07
N LEU A 66 42.72 -21.42 15.85
CA LEU A 66 42.16 -20.64 14.75
C LEU A 66 42.45 -19.14 14.91
N ILE A 67 42.37 -18.62 16.14
CA ILE A 67 42.79 -17.24 16.46
C ILE A 67 44.29 -17.07 16.20
N GLU A 68 45.14 -18.00 16.67
CA GLU A 68 46.59 -17.94 16.43
C GLU A 68 46.95 -18.00 14.94
N LEU A 69 46.23 -18.81 14.16
CA LEU A 69 46.31 -18.82 12.71
C LEU A 69 45.92 -17.45 12.14
N GLY A 70 44.80 -16.90 12.58
CA GLY A 70 44.32 -15.60 12.14
C GLY A 70 45.28 -14.46 12.45
N GLU A 71 45.94 -14.47 13.61
CA GLU A 71 46.96 -13.50 13.98
C GLU A 71 48.20 -13.64 13.09
N SER A 72 48.56 -14.86 12.72
CA SER A 72 49.64 -15.14 11.77
C SER A 72 49.32 -14.57 10.38
N LEU A 73 48.09 -14.77 9.89
CA LEU A 73 47.60 -14.21 8.62
C LEU A 73 47.53 -12.68 8.66
N ALA A 74 47.05 -12.10 9.76
CA ALA A 74 46.99 -10.64 9.92
C ALA A 74 48.38 -10.01 10.06
N ALA A 75 49.37 -10.70 10.62
CA ALA A 75 50.75 -10.22 10.65
C ALA A 75 51.36 -10.14 9.25
N LEU A 76 51.01 -11.08 8.37
CA LEU A 76 51.38 -11.07 6.95
C LEU A 76 50.65 -9.97 6.17
N LEU A 77 49.32 -9.88 6.31
CA LEU A 77 48.49 -8.93 5.56
C LEU A 77 48.66 -7.47 6.04
N LEU A 78 48.81 -7.27 7.34
CA LEU A 78 48.86 -5.96 8.00
C LEU A 78 50.12 -5.86 8.89
N PRO A 79 51.33 -5.81 8.31
CA PRO A 79 52.54 -5.47 9.07
C PRO A 79 52.45 -4.04 9.62
N ALA A 80 53.30 -3.68 10.59
CA ALA A 80 53.09 -2.49 11.41
C ALA A 80 52.81 -1.17 10.63
N PRO A 81 53.54 -0.81 9.55
CA PRO A 81 53.22 0.38 8.76
C PRO A 81 51.85 0.31 8.07
N VAL A 82 51.53 -0.82 7.45
CA VAL A 82 50.24 -1.08 6.79
C VAL A 82 49.09 -1.08 7.81
N ARG A 83 49.32 -1.65 9.00
CA ARG A 83 48.36 -1.71 10.11
C ARG A 83 48.02 -0.32 10.65
N ASN A 84 48.99 0.60 10.70
CA ASN A 84 48.75 1.98 11.08
C ASN A 84 47.81 2.67 10.09
N ILE A 85 48.08 2.53 8.78
CA ILE A 85 47.21 3.06 7.72
C ILE A 85 45.80 2.47 7.82
N TYR A 86 45.68 1.15 8.01
CA TYR A 86 44.40 0.48 8.24
C TYR A 86 43.62 1.08 9.42
N ARG A 87 44.27 1.30 10.56
CA ARG A 87 43.65 1.92 11.75
C ARG A 87 43.21 3.35 11.47
N ASP A 88 44.04 4.13 10.78
CA ASP A 88 43.73 5.52 10.43
C ASP A 88 42.56 5.60 9.44
N CYS A 89 42.45 4.66 8.51
CA CYS A 89 41.28 4.52 7.63
C CYS A 89 40.01 4.27 8.43
N LEU A 90 40.03 3.32 9.37
CA LEU A 90 38.88 3.04 10.24
C LEU A 90 38.46 4.26 11.06
N GLY A 91 39.42 5.06 11.55
CA GLY A 91 39.16 6.29 12.30
C GLY A 91 38.49 7.40 11.49
N LYS A 92 38.56 7.37 10.14
CA LYS A 92 37.91 8.34 9.26
C LYS A 92 36.52 7.94 8.75
N LEU A 93 36.11 6.68 8.95
CA LEU A 93 34.82 6.20 8.44
C LEU A 93 33.65 6.89 9.14
N HIS A 94 32.64 7.27 8.36
CA HIS A 94 31.33 7.64 8.90
C HIS A 94 30.52 6.41 9.35
N ASP A 95 29.43 6.63 10.10
CA ASP A 95 28.59 5.55 10.64
C ASP A 95 27.91 4.66 9.58
N ASP A 96 27.74 5.19 8.37
CA ASP A 96 27.15 4.50 7.22
C ASP A 96 28.18 3.93 6.24
N GLU A 97 29.46 3.99 6.59
CA GLU A 97 30.59 3.52 5.78
C GLU A 97 31.31 2.33 6.37
N GLY A 98 31.92 1.55 5.47
CA GLY A 98 32.86 0.49 5.79
C GLY A 98 34.18 0.65 5.07
N LEU A 99 35.15 -0.19 5.43
CA LEU A 99 36.43 -0.32 4.76
C LEU A 99 36.44 -1.63 3.98
N ARG A 100 36.64 -1.55 2.67
CA ARG A 100 36.93 -2.71 1.82
C ARG A 100 38.43 -2.86 1.69
N ILE A 101 38.98 -3.92 2.27
CA ILE A 101 40.36 -4.33 2.09
C ILE A 101 40.44 -5.17 0.81
N ARG A 102 41.07 -4.60 -0.22
CA ARG A 102 41.29 -5.24 -1.52
C ARG A 102 42.70 -5.85 -1.53
N ILE A 103 42.76 -7.16 -1.40
CA ILE A 103 44.01 -7.92 -1.34
C ILE A 103 44.43 -8.26 -2.76
N ARG A 104 45.65 -7.88 -3.12
CA ARG A 104 46.25 -8.02 -4.45
C ARG A 104 47.48 -8.92 -4.36
N PRO A 105 47.31 -10.26 -4.40
CA PRO A 105 48.42 -11.19 -4.39
C PRO A 105 49.09 -11.24 -5.76
N HIS A 106 50.42 -11.08 -5.82
CA HIS A 106 51.20 -11.17 -7.06
C HIS A 106 51.86 -12.55 -7.26
N ALA A 107 51.58 -13.51 -6.37
CA ALA A 107 52.07 -14.89 -6.46
C ALA A 107 50.94 -15.89 -6.12
N PRO A 108 50.85 -17.04 -6.82
CA PRO A 108 49.83 -18.07 -6.55
C PRO A 108 49.81 -18.55 -5.09
N GLU A 109 50.98 -18.65 -4.46
CA GLU A 109 51.15 -19.10 -3.08
C GLU A 109 50.51 -18.12 -2.09
N LEU A 110 50.53 -16.82 -2.41
CA LEU A 110 49.87 -15.77 -1.63
C LEU A 110 48.37 -15.70 -1.91
N ALA A 111 47.95 -16.03 -3.14
CA ALA A 111 46.54 -16.14 -3.50
C ALA A 111 45.85 -17.30 -2.78
N ALA A 112 46.55 -18.42 -2.58
CA ALA A 112 46.05 -19.61 -1.90
C ALA A 112 45.87 -19.45 -0.38
N LEU A 113 46.48 -18.43 0.26
CA LEU A 113 46.32 -18.20 1.69
C LEU A 113 44.89 -17.77 2.02
N PRO A 114 44.28 -18.27 3.12
CA PRO A 114 42.88 -18.03 3.45
C PRO A 114 42.72 -16.73 4.28
N TRP A 115 42.98 -15.58 3.66
CA TRP A 115 42.97 -14.26 4.29
C TRP A 115 41.68 -13.92 5.05
N GLU A 116 40.57 -14.60 4.73
CA GLU A 116 39.28 -14.44 5.40
C GLU A 116 39.34 -14.80 6.89
N TYR A 117 40.33 -15.59 7.31
CA TYR A 117 40.57 -15.90 8.72
C TYR A 117 41.51 -14.92 9.43
N ALA A 118 41.93 -13.81 8.80
CA ALA A 118 42.80 -12.82 9.45
C ALA A 118 42.15 -12.24 10.73
N TYR A 119 42.93 -12.23 11.81
CA TYR A 119 42.50 -11.80 13.14
C TYR A 119 43.30 -10.60 13.62
N VAL A 120 42.62 -9.52 13.99
CA VAL A 120 43.22 -8.33 14.61
C VAL A 120 42.57 -8.13 15.97
N SER A 121 43.38 -8.31 17.03
CA SER A 121 42.94 -8.05 18.40
C SER A 121 42.40 -6.63 18.55
N ARG A 122 41.19 -6.49 19.09
CA ARG A 122 40.59 -5.19 19.32
C ARG A 122 41.13 -4.55 20.62
N PRO A 123 41.40 -3.24 20.66
CA PRO A 123 41.98 -2.58 21.84
C PRO A 123 41.10 -2.63 23.09
N ASP A 124 39.79 -2.75 22.90
CA ASP A 124 38.76 -2.80 23.95
C ASP A 124 38.54 -4.21 24.53
N VAL A 125 39.14 -5.25 23.93
CA VAL A 125 39.02 -6.63 24.37
C VAL A 125 40.24 -7.02 25.22
N PRO A 126 40.06 -7.46 26.48
CA PRO A 126 41.17 -7.93 27.31
C PRO A 126 41.92 -9.11 26.66
N PRO A 127 43.27 -9.20 26.78
CA PRO A 127 44.07 -10.24 26.13
C PRO A 127 43.66 -11.69 26.40
N GLY A 128 42.99 -11.97 27.52
CA GLY A 128 42.48 -13.29 27.89
C GLY A 128 41.02 -13.58 27.52
N ARG A 129 40.38 -12.71 26.72
CA ARG A 129 38.98 -12.86 26.26
C ARG A 129 38.85 -12.66 24.76
N LYS A 130 39.76 -13.24 23.97
CA LYS A 130 39.69 -13.18 22.51
C LYS A 130 38.49 -14.01 22.02
N GLY A 131 37.54 -13.37 21.36
CA GLY A 131 36.40 -14.02 20.73
C GLY A 131 36.36 -13.80 19.21
N PRO A 132 35.28 -14.24 18.55
CA PRO A 132 35.13 -14.16 17.10
C PRO A 132 35.11 -12.71 16.55
N GLU A 133 34.87 -11.71 17.41
CA GLU A 133 34.84 -10.29 17.07
C GLU A 133 36.18 -9.72 16.57
N GLY A 134 37.29 -10.42 16.77
CA GLY A 134 38.60 -10.02 16.24
C GLY A 134 38.87 -10.49 14.80
N PHE A 135 38.08 -11.42 14.25
CA PHE A 135 38.21 -11.82 12.85
C PHE A 135 37.67 -10.73 11.93
N LEU A 136 38.51 -10.24 11.01
CA LEU A 136 38.17 -9.14 10.12
C LEU A 136 36.94 -9.44 9.25
N ALA A 137 36.79 -10.69 8.80
CA ALA A 137 35.68 -11.14 7.97
C ALA A 137 34.31 -11.13 8.67
N LEU A 138 34.29 -11.07 10.02
CA LEU A 138 33.08 -11.06 10.84
C LEU A 138 32.70 -9.63 11.29
N ASP A 139 33.53 -8.63 11.00
CA ASP A 139 33.19 -7.24 11.27
C ASP A 139 32.35 -6.67 10.11
N ARG A 140 31.12 -6.21 10.41
CA ARG A 140 30.24 -5.58 9.41
C ARG A 140 30.85 -4.35 8.73
N LYS A 141 31.75 -3.64 9.42
CA LYS A 141 32.45 -2.48 8.85
C LYS A 141 33.59 -2.88 7.93
N ILE A 142 33.98 -4.15 7.86
CA ILE A 142 35.12 -4.61 7.07
C ILE A 142 34.65 -5.58 5.99
N SER A 143 35.07 -5.32 4.76
CA SER A 143 34.90 -6.22 3.63
C SER A 143 36.26 -6.70 3.14
N LEU A 144 36.47 -8.02 3.11
CA LEU A 144 37.68 -8.62 2.53
C LEU A 144 37.37 -9.06 1.10
N VAL A 145 38.16 -8.55 0.15
CA VAL A 145 37.98 -8.80 -1.28
C VAL A 145 39.31 -9.23 -1.90
N ARG A 146 39.29 -10.33 -2.65
CA ARG A 146 40.37 -10.71 -3.56
C ARG A 146 40.23 -9.87 -4.83
N TYR A 147 41.23 -9.03 -5.10
CA TYR A 147 41.16 -8.08 -6.21
C TYR A 147 42.00 -8.56 -7.39
N GLU A 148 41.34 -8.81 -8.50
CA GLU A 148 41.99 -9.24 -9.74
C GLU A 148 42.30 -8.03 -10.63
N ILE A 149 43.59 -7.84 -10.91
CA ILE A 149 44.08 -6.79 -11.80
C ILE A 149 43.84 -7.24 -13.25
N ALA A 150 43.17 -6.41 -14.05
CA ALA A 150 43.00 -6.62 -15.49
C ALA A 150 43.11 -5.28 -16.23
N GLY A 151 43.68 -5.29 -17.43
CA GLY A 151 43.99 -4.07 -18.21
C GLY A 151 42.79 -3.28 -18.75
N ARG A 152 41.55 -3.75 -18.55
CA ARG A 152 40.32 -3.09 -19.02
C ARG A 152 39.53 -2.53 -17.84
N ALA A 153 38.92 -1.35 -17.98
CA ALA A 153 38.06 -0.76 -16.96
C ALA A 153 36.78 -1.62 -16.72
N PRO A 154 36.17 -1.59 -15.51
CA PRO A 154 34.89 -2.22 -15.26
C PRO A 154 33.76 -1.61 -16.10
N THR A 155 32.89 -2.44 -16.67
CA THR A 155 31.68 -1.95 -17.35
C THR A 155 30.75 -1.34 -16.30
N PRO A 156 30.21 -0.12 -16.51
CA PRO A 156 29.27 0.48 -15.58
C PRO A 156 28.01 -0.38 -15.42
N ILE A 157 27.69 -0.76 -14.18
CA ILE A 157 26.46 -1.47 -13.86
C ILE A 157 25.27 -0.51 -13.94
N GLN A 158 24.31 -0.79 -14.82
CA GLN A 158 23.07 -0.03 -14.92
C GLN A 158 22.00 -0.56 -13.94
N PRO A 159 21.11 0.29 -13.40
CA PRO A 159 19.95 -0.18 -12.65
C PRO A 159 19.11 -1.16 -13.46
N LEU A 160 18.60 -2.21 -12.81
CA LEU A 160 17.65 -3.10 -13.44
C LEU A 160 16.36 -2.34 -13.74
N GLU A 161 15.65 -2.66 -14.83
CA GLU A 161 14.34 -2.06 -15.10
C GLU A 161 13.28 -2.51 -14.07
N HIS A 162 13.41 -3.75 -13.60
CA HIS A 162 12.56 -4.39 -12.59
C HIS A 162 13.42 -4.81 -11.40
N TYR A 163 12.87 -4.75 -10.18
CA TYR A 163 13.63 -5.04 -8.95
C TYR A 163 13.78 -6.54 -8.64
N ASP A 164 13.20 -7.42 -9.45
CA ASP A 164 13.31 -8.87 -9.24
C ASP A 164 14.62 -9.35 -9.90
N ILE A 165 15.59 -9.76 -9.07
CA ILE A 165 16.86 -10.35 -9.51
C ILE A 165 16.58 -11.74 -10.05
N ARG A 166 16.91 -12.01 -11.31
CA ARG A 166 16.82 -13.37 -11.85
C ARG A 166 18.11 -14.13 -11.63
N ALA A 167 17.99 -15.30 -11.00
CA ALA A 167 19.08 -16.21 -10.70
C ALA A 167 18.90 -17.51 -11.50
N ILE A 168 19.98 -17.96 -12.13
CA ILE A 168 20.09 -19.31 -12.69
C ILE A 168 20.87 -20.13 -11.67
N ALA A 169 20.26 -21.16 -11.12
CA ALA A 169 20.91 -22.16 -10.30
C ALA A 169 21.15 -23.41 -11.16
N LEU A 170 22.39 -23.61 -11.60
CA LEU A 170 22.80 -24.76 -12.39
C LEU A 170 23.40 -25.82 -11.46
N LEU A 171 22.75 -26.98 -11.42
CA LEU A 171 23.14 -28.13 -10.61
C LEU A 171 23.65 -29.22 -11.55
N ALA A 172 24.97 -29.32 -11.68
CA ALA A 172 25.63 -30.24 -12.60
C ALA A 172 25.64 -31.66 -12.02
N ASP A 173 24.73 -32.49 -12.52
CA ASP A 173 24.53 -33.90 -12.19
C ASP A 173 25.23 -34.77 -13.22
N VAL A 174 26.43 -35.23 -12.87
CA VAL A 174 27.28 -36.09 -13.73
C VAL A 174 27.36 -37.50 -13.18
N GLU A 175 27.36 -38.50 -14.07
CA GLU A 175 27.46 -39.92 -13.74
C GLU A 175 28.76 -40.49 -14.29
N ASP A 176 29.83 -40.44 -13.49
CA ASP A 176 31.13 -41.02 -13.85
C ASP A 176 31.92 -41.42 -12.58
N PRO A 177 32.53 -42.62 -12.52
CA PRO A 177 33.30 -43.09 -11.36
C PRO A 177 34.47 -42.19 -10.93
N ALA A 178 34.98 -41.34 -11.82
CA ALA A 178 36.00 -40.33 -11.54
C ALA A 178 35.45 -39.17 -10.69
N TYR A 179 34.14 -39.03 -10.56
CA TYR A 179 33.49 -37.99 -9.75
C TYR A 179 32.70 -38.60 -8.59
N ALA A 180 32.86 -38.03 -7.41
CA ALA A 180 32.12 -38.47 -6.24
C ALA A 180 30.66 -38.02 -6.35
N ALA A 181 29.71 -38.90 -6.07
CA ALA A 181 28.28 -38.55 -6.11
C ALA A 181 27.98 -37.36 -5.17
N LEU A 182 27.35 -36.31 -5.71
CA LEU A 182 26.88 -35.14 -4.98
C LEU A 182 25.40 -35.31 -4.61
N ASP A 183 25.02 -34.86 -3.41
CA ASP A 183 23.61 -34.78 -3.00
C ASP A 183 22.97 -33.49 -3.54
N LEU A 184 22.77 -33.42 -4.86
CA LEU A 184 22.21 -32.23 -5.51
C LEU A 184 20.73 -31.98 -5.14
N ASP A 185 20.01 -33.02 -4.71
CA ASP A 185 18.64 -32.88 -4.18
C ASP A 185 18.66 -32.07 -2.88
N ARG A 186 19.60 -32.37 -1.98
CA ARG A 186 19.82 -31.59 -0.77
C ARG A 186 20.23 -30.16 -1.09
N GLU A 187 21.10 -29.95 -2.06
CA GLU A 187 21.57 -28.61 -2.44
C GLU A 187 20.45 -27.74 -3.02
N GLU A 188 19.63 -28.31 -3.91
CA GLU A 188 18.45 -27.64 -4.41
C GLU A 188 17.49 -27.27 -3.27
N LEU A 189 17.22 -28.21 -2.35
CA LEU A 189 16.37 -27.96 -1.19
C LEU A 189 16.95 -26.86 -0.28
N ASN A 190 18.25 -26.90 -0.01
CA ASN A 190 18.95 -25.92 0.82
C ASN A 190 18.85 -24.51 0.22
N LEU A 191 19.07 -24.39 -1.09
CA LEU A 191 18.98 -23.11 -1.79
C LEU A 191 17.53 -22.60 -1.84
N ARG A 192 16.55 -23.49 -2.11
CA ARG A 192 15.12 -23.13 -2.04
C ARG A 192 14.73 -22.63 -0.65
N GLN A 193 15.17 -23.32 0.40
CA GLN A 193 14.93 -22.92 1.80
C GLN A 193 15.64 -21.62 2.17
N ALA A 194 16.80 -21.35 1.58
CA ALA A 194 17.52 -20.09 1.79
C ALA A 194 16.81 -18.91 1.10
N LEU A 195 16.17 -19.16 -0.06
CA LEU A 195 15.43 -18.17 -0.84
C LEU A 195 13.98 -17.98 -0.35
N GLU A 196 13.43 -18.92 0.41
CA GLU A 196 12.09 -18.80 0.97
C GLU A 196 11.94 -17.50 1.80
N GLY A 197 10.95 -16.68 1.44
CA GLY A 197 10.69 -15.40 2.11
C GLY A 197 11.70 -14.27 1.82
N THR A 198 12.74 -14.51 1.00
CA THR A 198 13.73 -13.46 0.68
C THR A 198 13.17 -12.36 -0.23
N GLY A 199 12.22 -12.68 -1.10
CA GLY A 199 11.42 -11.74 -1.90
C GLY A 199 12.22 -10.78 -2.80
N GLY A 200 12.08 -10.88 -4.12
CA GLY A 200 12.86 -10.06 -5.07
C GLY A 200 14.05 -10.79 -5.69
N ILE A 201 14.15 -12.10 -5.48
CA ILE A 201 14.99 -13.00 -6.26
C ILE A 201 14.10 -14.11 -6.83
N ASP A 202 14.13 -14.30 -8.14
CA ASP A 202 13.47 -15.41 -8.85
C ASP A 202 14.56 -16.37 -9.34
N ALA A 203 14.60 -17.57 -8.76
CA ALA A 203 15.62 -18.58 -9.06
C ALA A 203 15.07 -19.71 -9.92
N ARG A 204 15.70 -19.94 -11.07
CA ARG A 204 15.44 -21.07 -11.97
C ARG A 204 16.49 -22.13 -11.77
N PHE A 205 16.05 -23.36 -11.48
CA PHE A 205 16.92 -24.50 -11.21
C PHE A 205 17.06 -25.33 -12.49
N LEU A 206 18.30 -25.61 -12.90
CA LEU A 206 18.64 -26.40 -14.08
C LEU A 206 19.30 -27.71 -13.65
N ARG A 207 18.71 -28.82 -14.09
CA ARG A 207 19.22 -30.19 -13.92
C ARG A 207 18.94 -30.99 -15.21
N PRO A 208 19.88 -31.81 -15.71
CA PRO A 208 21.17 -32.19 -15.13
C PRO A 208 22.25 -31.09 -15.18
N GLY A 209 21.95 -29.90 -15.70
CA GLY A 209 22.87 -28.76 -15.69
C GLY A 209 23.86 -28.81 -16.84
N SER A 210 23.34 -28.90 -18.07
CA SER A 210 24.16 -28.92 -19.29
C SER A 210 24.51 -27.52 -19.79
N SER A 211 25.50 -27.47 -20.68
CA SER A 211 25.85 -26.24 -21.40
C SER A 211 24.66 -25.70 -22.22
N ASP A 212 23.88 -26.57 -22.85
CA ASP A 212 22.74 -26.17 -23.67
C ASP A 212 21.61 -25.56 -22.82
N GLN A 213 21.32 -26.15 -21.66
CA GLN A 213 20.36 -25.61 -20.70
C GLN A 213 20.81 -24.23 -20.18
N LEU A 214 22.10 -24.05 -19.95
CA LEU A 214 22.67 -22.76 -19.57
C LEU A 214 22.48 -21.71 -20.67
N GLU A 215 22.78 -22.05 -21.93
CA GLU A 215 22.65 -21.15 -23.07
C GLU A 215 21.20 -20.72 -23.33
N GLU A 216 20.26 -21.66 -23.25
CA GLU A 216 18.82 -21.38 -23.37
C GLU A 216 18.37 -20.40 -22.28
N MET A 217 18.74 -20.64 -21.01
CA MET A 217 18.33 -19.79 -19.90
C MET A 217 19.00 -18.42 -19.92
N LEU A 218 20.25 -18.32 -20.40
CA LEU A 218 20.93 -17.04 -20.59
C LEU A 218 20.26 -16.16 -21.66
N ALA A 219 19.46 -16.74 -22.57
CA ALA A 219 18.65 -15.96 -23.51
C ALA A 219 17.49 -15.21 -22.81
N GLU A 220 17.08 -15.63 -21.61
CA GLU A 220 16.01 -14.99 -20.85
C GLU A 220 16.48 -13.84 -19.94
N ASP A 221 17.72 -13.33 -20.06
CA ASP A 221 18.32 -12.25 -19.26
C ASP A 221 18.42 -12.57 -17.73
N ALA A 222 19.53 -13.16 -17.30
CA ALA A 222 19.81 -13.43 -15.88
C ALA A 222 20.82 -12.45 -15.27
N GLN A 223 20.81 -12.33 -13.95
CA GLN A 223 21.69 -11.44 -13.19
C GLN A 223 22.65 -12.20 -12.27
N VAL A 224 22.21 -13.35 -11.78
CA VAL A 224 22.99 -14.21 -10.89
C VAL A 224 23.13 -15.57 -11.54
N PHE A 225 24.35 -16.10 -11.59
CA PHE A 225 24.62 -17.49 -11.94
C PHE A 225 25.15 -18.20 -10.69
N HIS A 226 24.38 -19.15 -10.17
CA HIS A 226 24.75 -20.01 -9.06
C HIS A 226 25.09 -21.38 -9.63
N PHE A 227 26.29 -21.87 -9.33
CA PHE A 227 26.74 -23.19 -9.74
C PHE A 227 26.93 -24.11 -8.53
N SER A 228 26.42 -25.34 -8.65
CA SER A 228 26.65 -26.45 -7.72
C SER A 228 27.08 -27.67 -8.53
N GLY A 229 28.27 -28.19 -8.29
CA GLY A 229 28.82 -29.30 -9.07
C GLY A 229 30.31 -29.51 -8.79
N HIS A 230 30.97 -30.25 -9.68
CA HIS A 230 32.41 -30.47 -9.61
C HIS A 230 33.20 -29.41 -10.37
N GLY A 231 34.46 -29.26 -9.96
CA GLY A 231 35.44 -28.49 -10.69
C GLY A 231 36.77 -29.19 -10.66
N GLU A 232 37.66 -28.75 -11.55
CA GLU A 232 38.98 -29.31 -11.72
C GLU A 232 39.99 -28.18 -11.87
N VAL A 233 41.24 -28.45 -11.51
CA VAL A 233 42.37 -27.60 -11.89
C VAL A 233 43.29 -28.45 -12.75
N GLU A 234 43.45 -28.03 -14.00
CA GLU A 234 44.49 -28.57 -14.87
C GLU A 234 45.76 -27.74 -14.65
N ILE A 235 46.89 -28.40 -14.39
CA ILE A 235 48.17 -27.74 -14.17
C ILE A 235 49.08 -28.07 -15.36
N GLN A 236 49.57 -27.04 -16.04
CA GLN A 236 50.47 -27.14 -17.17
C GLN A 236 51.72 -26.28 -16.97
N MET A 237 52.81 -26.58 -17.69
CA MET A 237 53.95 -25.65 -17.73
C MET A 237 53.52 -24.40 -18.52
N GLY A 238 53.79 -23.23 -17.96
CA GLY A 238 53.51 -21.96 -18.61
C GLY A 238 54.43 -21.70 -19.80
N GLU A 239 54.11 -20.67 -20.58
CA GLU A 239 54.89 -20.28 -21.77
C GLU A 239 56.33 -19.88 -21.42
N GLU A 240 56.57 -19.41 -20.20
CA GLU A 240 57.92 -19.12 -19.69
C GLU A 240 58.53 -20.37 -18.99
N PRO A 241 59.74 -20.82 -19.39
CA PRO A 241 60.39 -21.97 -18.76
C PRO A 241 60.52 -21.82 -17.24
N GLY A 242 59.96 -22.77 -16.50
CA GLY A 242 59.94 -22.76 -15.03
C GLY A 242 58.70 -22.14 -14.40
N THR A 243 57.73 -21.66 -15.21
CA THR A 243 56.42 -21.23 -14.74
C THR A 243 55.39 -22.35 -14.82
N ILE A 244 54.41 -22.33 -13.91
CA ILE A 244 53.30 -23.27 -13.86
C ILE A 244 52.00 -22.47 -14.02
N GLU A 245 51.19 -22.84 -15.00
CA GLU A 245 49.85 -22.28 -15.22
C GLU A 245 48.78 -23.28 -14.80
N GLY A 246 47.80 -22.80 -14.03
CA GLY A 246 46.64 -23.60 -13.62
C GLY A 246 45.36 -23.10 -14.29
N THR A 247 44.68 -23.96 -15.04
CA THR A 247 43.38 -23.67 -15.65
C THR A 247 42.27 -24.33 -14.84
N GLY A 248 41.39 -23.50 -14.26
CA GLY A 248 40.21 -23.99 -13.55
C GLY A 248 39.07 -24.34 -14.50
N HIS A 249 38.42 -25.49 -14.28
CA HIS A 249 37.28 -25.98 -15.04
C HIS A 249 36.06 -26.20 -14.13
N LEU A 250 34.85 -25.95 -14.67
CA LEU A 250 33.60 -26.47 -14.11
C LEU A 250 33.20 -27.73 -14.89
N VAL A 251 32.76 -28.77 -14.20
CA VAL A 251 32.27 -29.98 -14.87
C VAL A 251 30.76 -29.90 -14.99
N LEU A 252 30.28 -29.73 -16.22
CA LEU A 252 28.85 -29.70 -16.54
C LEU A 252 28.37 -31.10 -16.97
N ALA A 253 27.05 -31.28 -17.03
CA ALA A 253 26.47 -32.50 -17.60
C ALA A 253 26.45 -32.43 -19.14
N GLY A 254 27.11 -33.39 -19.78
CA GLY A 254 27.01 -33.66 -21.21
C GLY A 254 25.90 -34.66 -21.54
N ASP A 255 26.02 -35.28 -22.72
CA ASP A 255 25.10 -36.32 -23.17
C ASP A 255 25.06 -37.48 -22.17
N GLU A 256 23.86 -37.95 -21.85
CA GLU A 256 23.64 -39.03 -20.88
C GLU A 256 24.35 -38.79 -19.51
N LYS A 257 24.48 -37.51 -19.10
CA LYS A 257 25.19 -37.08 -17.87
C LYS A 257 26.69 -37.38 -17.82
N HIS A 258 27.33 -37.62 -18.97
CA HIS A 258 28.78 -37.73 -18.99
C HIS A 258 29.44 -36.39 -18.57
N PRO A 259 30.59 -36.41 -17.89
CA PRO A 259 31.33 -35.20 -17.52
C PRO A 259 31.72 -34.39 -18.76
N ALA A 260 31.36 -33.10 -18.77
CA ALA A 260 31.76 -32.15 -19.79
C ALA A 260 32.48 -30.96 -19.14
N PRO A 261 33.82 -31.01 -19.00
CA PRO A 261 34.59 -29.90 -18.47
C PRO A 261 34.46 -28.64 -19.33
N VAL A 262 34.24 -27.50 -18.68
CA VAL A 262 34.16 -26.18 -19.29
C VAL A 262 35.17 -25.29 -18.58
N ASP A 263 36.15 -24.79 -19.34
CA ASP A 263 37.18 -23.92 -18.80
C ASP A 263 36.59 -22.58 -18.34
N ALA A 264 37.16 -22.00 -17.27
CA ALA A 264 36.64 -20.79 -16.65
C ALA A 264 36.66 -19.57 -17.60
N ALA A 265 37.56 -19.53 -18.59
CA ALA A 265 37.63 -18.44 -19.55
C ALA A 265 36.48 -18.53 -20.57
N THR A 266 36.18 -19.72 -21.11
CA THR A 266 35.03 -20.00 -21.96
C THR A 266 33.73 -19.74 -21.21
N LEU A 267 33.62 -20.19 -19.95
CA LEU A 267 32.46 -19.87 -19.12
C LEU A 267 32.29 -18.35 -18.97
N ALA A 268 33.37 -17.62 -18.72
CA ALA A 268 33.32 -16.16 -18.63
C ALA A 268 32.79 -15.55 -19.94
N LEU A 269 33.22 -16.05 -21.10
CA LEU A 269 32.73 -15.59 -22.41
C LEU A 269 31.23 -15.86 -22.59
N LYS A 270 30.72 -17.01 -22.11
CA LYS A 270 29.28 -17.32 -22.16
C LYS A 270 28.44 -16.41 -21.25
N LEU A 271 28.96 -16.08 -20.06
CA LEU A 271 28.24 -15.28 -19.05
C LEU A 271 28.36 -13.77 -19.28
N LYS A 272 29.49 -13.32 -19.82
CA LYS A 272 29.80 -11.91 -20.05
C LYS A 272 28.85 -11.33 -21.09
N ASP A 273 28.49 -10.06 -20.89
CA ASP A 273 27.57 -9.31 -21.76
C ASP A 273 26.14 -9.90 -21.86
N ARG A 274 25.81 -10.95 -21.08
CA ARG A 274 24.46 -11.53 -20.90
C ARG A 274 23.71 -11.01 -19.67
N GLY A 275 24.14 -9.87 -19.12
CA GLY A 275 23.52 -9.26 -17.94
C GLY A 275 23.92 -9.86 -16.59
N ILE A 276 24.72 -10.95 -16.57
CA ILE A 276 25.25 -11.55 -15.34
C ILE A 276 26.15 -10.57 -14.60
N ARG A 277 25.87 -10.37 -13.32
CA ARG A 277 26.60 -9.44 -12.42
C ARG A 277 27.27 -10.15 -11.27
N LEU A 278 26.76 -11.31 -10.90
CA LEU A 278 27.22 -12.10 -9.78
C LEU A 278 27.30 -13.58 -10.19
N VAL A 279 28.43 -14.20 -9.92
CA VAL A 279 28.57 -15.66 -9.94
C VAL A 279 28.76 -16.17 -8.53
N VAL A 280 28.09 -17.26 -8.16
CA VAL A 280 28.27 -17.97 -6.89
C VAL A 280 28.68 -19.41 -7.20
N LEU A 281 29.90 -19.78 -6.84
CA LEU A 281 30.46 -21.12 -7.01
C LEU A 281 30.38 -21.84 -5.66
N ASN A 282 29.37 -22.68 -5.50
CA ASN A 282 29.17 -23.46 -4.29
C ASN A 282 30.02 -24.74 -4.32
N ALA A 283 30.48 -25.19 -3.16
CA ALA A 283 31.22 -26.44 -3.01
C ALA A 283 30.35 -27.46 -2.27
N CYS A 284 29.74 -28.38 -3.03
CA CYS A 284 28.88 -29.41 -2.46
C CYS A 284 29.66 -30.39 -1.58
N GLU A 285 29.03 -30.84 -0.49
CA GLU A 285 29.55 -31.90 0.36
C GLU A 285 29.45 -33.24 -0.38
N ALA A 286 30.57 -33.71 -0.94
CA ALA A 286 30.70 -35.07 -1.47
C ALA A 286 31.19 -36.01 -0.37
N ALA A 287 30.64 -37.22 -0.27
CA ALA A 287 31.11 -38.21 0.69
C ALA A 287 32.59 -38.60 0.42
N GLY A 288 33.53 -38.05 1.19
CA GLY A 288 34.90 -38.53 1.28
C GLY A 288 35.96 -37.94 0.34
N ARG A 289 35.85 -36.68 -0.13
CA ARG A 289 36.88 -36.00 -0.95
C ARG A 289 37.53 -34.77 -0.30
N ASP A 290 38.58 -34.26 -0.97
CA ASP A 290 39.49 -33.20 -0.52
C ASP A 290 38.78 -31.98 0.08
N PRO A 291 39.26 -31.46 1.23
CA PRO A 291 38.66 -30.28 1.87
C PRO A 291 38.88 -28.98 1.09
N VAL A 292 39.81 -28.95 0.12
CA VAL A 292 40.16 -27.79 -0.71
C VAL A 292 39.41 -27.86 -2.04
N THR A 293 38.89 -26.72 -2.49
CA THR A 293 38.13 -26.63 -3.74
C THR A 293 38.94 -25.95 -4.84
N PRO A 294 38.64 -26.23 -6.12
CA PRO A 294 39.27 -25.55 -7.27
C PRO A 294 38.70 -24.14 -7.53
N TRP A 295 37.74 -23.67 -6.71
CA TRP A 295 36.97 -22.46 -6.98
C TRP A 295 37.78 -21.18 -6.96
N SER A 296 38.91 -21.14 -6.24
CA SER A 296 39.76 -19.96 -6.22
C SER A 296 40.28 -19.62 -7.62
N GLY A 297 40.71 -20.62 -8.40
CA GLY A 297 41.19 -20.41 -9.78
C GLY A 297 40.07 -20.02 -10.75
N VAL A 298 38.91 -20.69 -10.65
CA VAL A 298 37.74 -20.39 -11.48
C VAL A 298 37.21 -18.98 -11.17
N ALA A 299 37.02 -18.64 -9.89
CA ALA A 299 36.48 -17.36 -9.46
C ALA A 299 37.40 -16.19 -9.82
N SER A 300 38.71 -16.37 -9.63
CA SER A 300 39.75 -15.43 -10.06
C SER A 300 39.66 -15.18 -11.56
N THR A 301 39.58 -16.24 -12.37
CA THR A 301 39.47 -16.15 -13.84
C THR A 301 38.19 -15.43 -14.27
N LEU A 302 37.02 -15.80 -13.72
CA LEU A 302 35.74 -15.16 -14.02
C LEU A 302 35.76 -13.65 -13.70
N ALA A 303 36.30 -13.27 -12.54
CA ALA A 303 36.43 -11.87 -12.14
C ALA A 303 37.39 -11.09 -13.07
N ARG A 304 38.54 -11.69 -13.42
CA ARG A 304 39.53 -11.14 -14.36
C ARG A 304 38.92 -10.93 -15.76
N GLN A 305 38.11 -11.87 -16.23
CA GLN A 305 37.46 -11.84 -17.54
C GLN A 305 36.28 -10.86 -17.63
N GLY A 306 35.83 -10.32 -16.50
CA GLY A 306 34.97 -9.15 -16.45
C GLY A 306 33.65 -9.33 -15.72
N ILE A 307 33.40 -10.49 -15.11
CA ILE A 307 32.26 -10.67 -14.20
C ILE A 307 32.42 -9.70 -13.01
N PRO A 308 31.42 -8.86 -12.68
CA PRO A 308 31.60 -7.82 -11.67
C PRO A 308 31.95 -8.33 -10.26
N ALA A 309 31.35 -9.43 -9.82
CA ALA A 309 31.65 -10.09 -8.56
C ALA A 309 31.48 -11.60 -8.67
N VAL A 310 32.35 -12.35 -7.99
CA VAL A 310 32.26 -13.80 -7.86
C VAL A 310 32.43 -14.17 -6.40
N VAL A 311 31.55 -15.03 -5.89
CA VAL A 311 31.70 -15.66 -4.57
C VAL A 311 32.09 -17.11 -4.80
N GLY A 312 33.27 -17.52 -4.34
CA GLY A 312 33.73 -18.91 -4.41
C GLY A 312 34.00 -19.47 -3.02
N MET A 313 33.57 -20.71 -2.76
CA MET A 313 33.87 -21.39 -1.49
C MET A 313 35.29 -21.96 -1.51
N GLN A 314 36.22 -21.51 -0.66
CA GLN A 314 37.63 -21.99 -0.71
C GLN A 314 37.84 -23.39 -0.13
N TYR A 315 36.89 -23.85 0.69
CA TYR A 315 36.85 -25.19 1.26
C TYR A 315 35.43 -25.77 1.12
N THR A 316 35.26 -27.05 1.42
CA THR A 316 33.92 -27.64 1.56
C THR A 316 33.17 -26.99 2.73
N ILE A 317 31.89 -26.68 2.52
CA ILE A 317 31.01 -26.05 3.51
C ILE A 317 29.98 -27.09 3.97
N ARG A 318 29.65 -27.12 5.27
CA ARG A 318 28.58 -28.00 5.77
C ARG A 318 27.21 -27.49 5.32
N ASP A 319 26.26 -28.39 5.09
CA ASP A 319 24.87 -28.06 4.71
C ASP A 319 24.25 -26.94 5.57
N GLY A 320 24.35 -27.08 6.90
CA GLY A 320 23.78 -26.09 7.82
C GLY A 320 24.39 -24.69 7.65
N SER A 321 25.70 -24.64 7.41
CA SER A 321 26.46 -23.41 7.13
C SER A 321 26.09 -22.85 5.75
N ALA A 322 25.96 -23.70 4.72
CA ALA A 322 25.57 -23.29 3.37
C ALA A 322 24.17 -22.65 3.36
N ILE A 323 23.20 -23.22 4.08
CA ILE A 323 21.85 -22.65 4.24
C ILE A 323 21.93 -21.28 4.93
N ALA A 324 22.68 -21.18 6.03
CA ALA A 324 22.75 -19.94 6.80
C ALA A 324 23.47 -18.82 6.04
N PHE A 325 24.58 -19.15 5.36
CA PHE A 325 25.26 -18.25 4.45
C PHE A 325 24.32 -17.76 3.36
N SER A 326 23.73 -18.69 2.60
CA SER A 326 22.85 -18.37 1.47
C SER A 326 21.66 -17.52 1.91
N ARG A 327 21.05 -17.82 3.06
CA ARG A 327 19.92 -17.05 3.59
C ARG A 327 20.32 -15.61 3.92
N GLY A 328 21.43 -15.40 4.62
CA GLY A 328 21.93 -14.06 4.93
C GLY A 328 22.31 -13.29 3.66
N PHE A 329 23.06 -13.96 2.79
CA PHE A 329 23.58 -13.43 1.53
C PHE A 329 22.47 -12.99 0.56
N TYR A 330 21.58 -13.91 0.18
CA TYR A 330 20.51 -13.62 -0.78
C TYR A 330 19.48 -12.65 -0.21
N ARG A 331 19.20 -12.68 1.10
CA ARG A 331 18.32 -11.68 1.73
C ARG A 331 18.91 -10.27 1.66
N ALA A 332 20.21 -10.11 1.88
CA ALA A 332 20.87 -8.81 1.76
C ALA A 332 20.83 -8.31 0.30
N LEU A 333 21.13 -9.17 -0.68
CA LEU A 333 21.02 -8.83 -2.10
C LEU A 333 19.60 -8.41 -2.50
N ALA A 334 18.59 -9.17 -2.05
CA ALA A 334 17.18 -8.84 -2.27
C ALA A 334 16.78 -7.48 -1.65
N ASN A 335 17.41 -7.10 -0.53
CA ASN A 335 17.22 -5.79 0.09
C ASN A 335 17.96 -4.64 -0.61
N GLY A 336 18.75 -4.93 -1.65
CA GLY A 336 19.51 -3.93 -2.39
C GLY A 336 20.76 -3.48 -1.65
N ASP A 337 21.22 -4.28 -0.68
CA ASP A 337 22.50 -4.07 -0.03
C ASP A 337 23.66 -4.33 -1.01
N SER A 338 24.84 -3.82 -0.66
CA SER A 338 26.07 -4.13 -1.39
C SER A 338 26.44 -5.62 -1.32
N ILE A 339 27.22 -6.10 -2.29
CA ILE A 339 27.81 -7.44 -2.27
C ILE A 339 28.71 -7.64 -1.06
N ASP A 340 29.42 -6.59 -0.64
CA ASP A 340 30.22 -6.57 0.57
C ASP A 340 29.37 -6.90 1.81
N THR A 341 28.27 -6.16 2.02
CA THR A 341 27.33 -6.44 3.10
C THR A 341 26.69 -7.82 2.95
N ALA A 342 26.34 -8.24 1.73
CA ALA A 342 25.72 -9.54 1.52
C ALA A 342 26.63 -10.69 1.96
N VAL A 343 27.91 -10.64 1.61
CA VAL A 343 28.90 -11.63 2.07
C VAL A 343 29.04 -11.55 3.60
N SER A 344 29.19 -10.36 4.18
CA SER A 344 29.28 -10.19 5.64
C SER A 344 28.06 -10.76 6.39
N GLU A 345 26.84 -10.48 5.93
CA GLU A 345 25.62 -11.02 6.54
C GLU A 345 25.51 -12.55 6.38
N GLY A 346 25.99 -13.09 5.26
CA GLY A 346 26.11 -14.54 5.08
C GLY A 346 27.06 -15.16 6.11
N ARG A 347 28.26 -14.59 6.28
CA ARG A 347 29.25 -15.07 7.25
C ARG A 347 28.74 -14.99 8.69
N LEU A 348 28.06 -13.90 9.06
CA LEU A 348 27.42 -13.75 10.36
C LEU A 348 26.27 -14.75 10.57
N GLY A 349 25.54 -15.07 9.51
CA GLY A 349 24.52 -16.13 9.53
C GLY A 349 25.12 -17.48 9.93
N VAL A 350 26.29 -17.83 9.37
CA VAL A 350 27.02 -19.06 9.73
C VAL A 350 27.46 -19.03 11.19
N LEU A 351 28.11 -17.94 11.64
CA LEU A 351 28.55 -17.78 13.03
C LEU A 351 27.40 -17.93 14.03
N GLY A 352 26.24 -17.35 13.73
CA GLY A 352 25.06 -17.32 14.59
C GLY A 352 24.39 -18.69 14.81
N ARG A 353 24.75 -19.73 14.06
CA ARG A 353 24.23 -21.09 14.25
C ARG A 353 24.69 -21.74 15.56
N GLY A 354 25.76 -21.24 16.17
CA GLY A 354 26.18 -21.61 17.51
C GLY A 354 27.18 -22.77 17.51
N GLY A 355 28.35 -22.49 18.09
CA GLY A 355 29.35 -23.51 18.42
C GLY A 355 30.77 -23.00 18.67
N GLY A 356 31.13 -21.77 18.27
CA GLY A 356 32.52 -21.27 18.36
C GLY A 356 33.50 -21.99 17.42
N GLU A 357 33.30 -23.29 17.18
CA GLU A 357 34.08 -24.18 16.32
C GLU A 357 33.64 -24.17 14.85
N GLU A 358 32.53 -23.50 14.51
CA GLU A 358 32.07 -23.39 13.13
C GLU A 358 32.95 -22.40 12.37
N ARG A 359 34.04 -22.90 11.78
CA ARG A 359 34.97 -22.11 10.94
C ARG A 359 34.41 -21.78 9.56
N ASP A 360 33.26 -22.33 9.19
CA ASP A 360 32.70 -22.26 7.85
C ASP A 360 32.35 -20.82 7.42
N TRP A 361 32.25 -19.87 8.36
CA TRP A 361 32.09 -18.45 8.04
C TRP A 361 33.27 -17.88 7.24
N GLY A 362 34.47 -18.47 7.32
CA GLY A 362 35.64 -18.04 6.55
C GLY A 362 35.70 -18.67 5.16
N VAL A 363 34.86 -19.66 4.84
CA VAL A 363 34.89 -20.41 3.58
C VAL A 363 34.48 -19.56 2.36
N PRO A 364 33.45 -18.70 2.41
CA PRO A 364 33.06 -17.89 1.26
C PRO A 364 34.07 -16.76 1.00
N VAL A 365 34.65 -16.74 -0.20
CA VAL A 365 35.62 -15.74 -0.66
C VAL A 365 34.99 -14.86 -1.73
N LEU A 366 35.11 -13.53 -1.57
CA LEU A 366 34.61 -12.55 -2.52
C LEU A 366 35.72 -12.06 -3.45
N TYR A 367 35.55 -12.29 -4.74
CA TYR A 367 36.41 -11.81 -5.82
C TYR A 367 35.70 -10.66 -6.54
N MET A 368 36.41 -9.53 -6.73
CA MET A 368 35.86 -8.38 -7.45
C MET A 368 36.93 -7.65 -8.25
N ARG A 369 36.49 -7.00 -9.34
CA ARG A 369 37.30 -6.06 -10.13
C ARG A 369 36.83 -4.61 -10.00
N GLY A 370 35.54 -4.40 -9.68
CA GLY A 370 34.92 -3.08 -9.64
C GLY A 370 35.17 -2.32 -8.33
N THR A 371 35.10 -1.00 -8.39
CA THR A 371 35.06 -0.14 -7.20
C THR A 371 33.66 -0.08 -6.58
N ARG A 372 32.60 -0.34 -7.36
CA ARG A 372 31.22 -0.35 -6.87
C ARG A 372 30.88 -1.64 -6.13
N SER A 373 30.28 -1.46 -4.96
CA SER A 373 29.78 -2.48 -4.05
C SER A 373 28.36 -2.94 -4.38
N VAL A 374 27.53 -2.08 -4.99
CA VAL A 374 26.12 -2.37 -5.26
C VAL A 374 25.95 -2.93 -6.68
N LEU A 375 25.62 -4.21 -6.77
CA LEU A 375 25.40 -4.92 -8.05
C LEU A 375 23.97 -4.73 -8.60
N PHE A 376 23.01 -4.53 -7.70
CA PHE A 376 21.58 -4.43 -8.02
C PHE A 376 20.99 -3.13 -7.45
N PRO A 377 21.39 -1.95 -7.98
CA PRO A 377 20.84 -0.71 -7.48
C PRO A 377 19.35 -0.62 -7.83
N PRO A 378 18.51 -0.07 -6.94
CA PRO A 378 17.08 -0.04 -7.14
C PRO A 378 16.71 0.85 -8.35
N PRO A 379 15.70 0.48 -9.16
CA PRO A 379 15.30 1.25 -10.34
C PRO A 379 14.85 2.66 -9.97
N ILE A 380 15.30 3.67 -10.72
CA ILE A 380 15.01 5.09 -10.44
C ILE A 380 13.54 5.45 -10.74
N VAL A 381 12.89 4.75 -11.68
CA VAL A 381 11.59 5.10 -12.27
C VAL A 381 10.32 4.60 -11.54
N PRO A 382 10.23 3.37 -11.00
CA PRO A 382 8.99 2.86 -10.40
C PRO A 382 8.65 3.56 -9.09
N LEU A 383 9.63 4.05 -8.33
CA LEU A 383 9.36 4.75 -7.07
C LEU A 383 8.56 6.04 -7.29
N ARG A 384 8.98 6.90 -8.21
CA ARG A 384 8.28 8.18 -8.46
C ARG A 384 6.85 7.97 -8.96
N ARG A 385 6.63 7.02 -9.86
CA ARG A 385 5.30 6.71 -10.40
C ARG A 385 4.39 6.05 -9.35
N ASN A 386 4.88 5.05 -8.62
CA ASN A 386 4.10 4.37 -7.59
C ASN A 386 3.84 5.30 -6.39
N LEU A 387 4.78 6.19 -6.06
CA LEU A 387 4.55 7.26 -5.09
C LEU A 387 3.44 8.20 -5.57
N GLY A 388 3.44 8.59 -6.84
CA GLY A 388 2.35 9.38 -7.43
C GLY A 388 0.98 8.69 -7.32
N LEU A 389 0.91 7.39 -7.62
CA LEU A 389 -0.31 6.60 -7.47
C LEU A 389 -0.76 6.50 -6.01
N ALA A 390 0.17 6.25 -5.08
CA ALA A 390 -0.14 6.18 -3.66
C ALA A 390 -0.67 7.53 -3.13
N ILE A 391 -0.02 8.64 -3.50
CA ILE A 391 -0.47 9.99 -3.15
C ILE A 391 -1.86 10.27 -3.72
N ALA A 392 -2.11 9.94 -5.00
CA ALA A 392 -3.41 10.13 -5.63
C ALA A 392 -4.53 9.33 -4.94
N SER A 393 -4.29 8.05 -4.65
CA SER A 393 -5.24 7.19 -3.93
C SER A 393 -5.53 7.72 -2.53
N ILE A 394 -4.50 8.11 -1.79
CA ILE A 394 -4.64 8.68 -0.43
C ILE A 394 -5.43 9.99 -0.48
N ALA A 395 -5.12 10.88 -1.43
CA ALA A 395 -5.81 12.15 -1.59
C ALA A 395 -7.30 11.94 -1.90
N LEU A 396 -7.62 11.00 -2.79
CA LEU A 396 -9.00 10.71 -3.18
C LEU A 396 -9.80 10.08 -2.03
N LEU A 397 -9.22 9.11 -1.31
CA LEU A 397 -9.85 8.53 -0.11
C LEU A 397 -10.00 9.54 1.02
N SER A 398 -9.03 10.44 1.19
CA SER A 398 -9.12 11.53 2.17
C SER A 398 -10.24 12.49 1.81
N ALA A 399 -10.30 12.93 0.55
CA ALA A 399 -11.37 13.80 0.07
C ALA A 399 -12.74 13.14 0.26
N TRP A 400 -12.87 11.85 -0.10
CA TRP A 400 -14.08 11.07 0.14
C TRP A 400 -14.46 11.04 1.63
N PHE A 401 -13.51 10.74 2.52
CA PHE A 401 -13.72 10.68 3.97
C PHE A 401 -14.17 12.03 4.53
N PHE A 402 -13.50 13.12 4.18
CA PHE A 402 -13.88 14.46 4.66
C PHE A 402 -15.25 14.91 4.13
N LEU A 403 -15.61 14.51 2.91
CA LEU A 403 -16.88 14.90 2.31
C LEU A 403 -18.07 14.15 2.95
N HIS A 404 -17.90 12.85 3.23
CA HIS A 404 -19.00 11.95 3.57
C HIS A 404 -18.97 11.35 5.00
N ILE A 405 -17.81 11.16 5.61
CA ILE A 405 -17.66 10.46 6.89
C ILE A 405 -17.32 11.42 8.04
N PHE A 406 -16.36 12.33 7.85
CA PHE A 406 -15.92 13.26 8.88
C PHE A 406 -17.06 14.07 9.55
N PRO A 407 -18.09 14.57 8.82
CA PRO A 407 -19.19 15.32 9.43
C PRO A 407 -20.00 14.50 10.44
N LEU A 408 -20.15 13.19 10.22
CA LEU A 408 -20.80 12.30 11.19
C LEU A 408 -20.04 12.26 12.52
N ALA A 409 -18.71 12.38 12.46
CA ALA A 409 -17.85 12.36 13.63
C ALA A 409 -17.77 13.72 14.35
N GLU A 410 -17.83 14.83 13.63
CA GLU A 410 -17.71 16.18 14.19
C GLU A 410 -19.03 16.75 14.72
N GLU A 411 -20.17 16.48 14.04
CA GLU A 411 -21.43 17.21 14.29
C GLU A 411 -22.51 16.46 15.10
N GLY A 412 -22.44 15.13 15.36
CA GLY A 412 -23.62 14.46 15.98
C GLY A 412 -23.58 13.01 16.47
N ALA A 413 -22.44 12.31 16.58
CA ALA A 413 -22.43 10.88 16.96
C ALA A 413 -21.96 10.55 18.40
N ASN A 414 -22.21 11.42 19.38
CA ASN A 414 -21.61 11.28 20.73
C ASN A 414 -22.25 10.24 21.67
N ARG A 415 -23.36 9.58 21.33
CA ARG A 415 -23.91 8.47 22.16
C ARG A 415 -23.86 7.09 21.51
N THR A 416 -24.09 6.98 20.19
CA THR A 416 -24.08 5.69 19.46
C THR A 416 -22.67 5.21 19.09
N MET A 417 -21.72 6.10 18.78
CA MET A 417 -20.31 5.69 18.65
C MET A 417 -19.61 5.54 20.01
N ALA A 418 -20.10 6.21 21.05
CA ALA A 418 -19.62 6.02 22.43
C ALA A 418 -20.07 4.67 23.02
N SER A 419 -21.30 4.22 22.73
CA SER A 419 -21.78 2.89 23.15
C SER A 419 -21.08 1.73 22.45
N LEU A 420 -20.53 1.95 21.26
CA LEU A 420 -19.64 1.02 20.54
C LEU A 420 -18.14 1.24 20.83
N GLY A 421 -17.77 2.22 21.66
CA GLY A 421 -16.39 2.50 22.08
C GLY A 421 -15.46 3.15 21.02
N LEU A 422 -16.01 3.70 19.93
CA LEU A 422 -15.23 4.11 18.74
C LEU A 422 -15.12 5.64 18.52
N GLY A 423 -15.91 6.47 19.21
CA GLY A 423 -16.14 7.88 18.82
C GLY A 423 -14.94 8.83 18.83
N ALA A 424 -14.22 8.97 19.95
CA ALA A 424 -13.11 9.94 20.03
C ALA A 424 -11.75 9.33 19.68
N GLY A 425 -11.53 8.06 20.03
CA GLY A 425 -10.27 7.36 19.84
C GLY A 425 -10.01 6.97 18.38
N ALA A 426 -11.04 6.58 17.62
CA ALA A 426 -10.85 6.20 16.21
C ALA A 426 -10.59 7.42 15.32
N VAL A 427 -11.27 8.54 15.58
CA VAL A 427 -11.09 9.80 14.85
C VAL A 427 -9.72 10.42 15.16
N ALA A 428 -9.35 10.50 16.45
CA ALA A 428 -8.00 10.93 16.86
C ALA A 428 -6.93 9.93 16.39
N GLY A 429 -7.22 8.64 16.36
CA GLY A 429 -6.35 7.57 15.87
C GLY A 429 -6.11 7.66 14.36
N LEU A 430 -7.13 7.90 13.55
CA LEU A 430 -7.02 8.15 12.11
C LEU A 430 -6.31 9.47 11.80
N PHE A 431 -6.57 10.52 12.58
CA PHE A 431 -5.89 11.81 12.43
C PHE A 431 -4.41 11.74 12.86
N ALA A 432 -4.10 11.02 13.94
CA ALA A 432 -2.75 10.72 14.38
C ALA A 432 -2.03 9.80 13.38
N LEU A 433 -2.70 8.77 12.86
CA LEU A 433 -2.22 7.92 11.78
C LEU A 433 -1.92 8.76 10.54
N TRP A 434 -2.76 9.74 10.20
CA TRP A 434 -2.51 10.69 9.12
C TRP A 434 -1.25 11.51 9.43
N LYS A 435 -1.18 12.18 10.59
CA LYS A 435 -0.03 13.01 10.96
C LYS A 435 1.26 12.20 10.95
N VAL A 436 1.21 10.94 11.40
CA VAL A 436 2.32 9.98 11.31
C VAL A 436 2.64 9.69 9.85
N ILE A 437 1.69 9.25 9.03
CA ILE A 437 1.88 8.94 7.59
C ILE A 437 2.44 10.15 6.84
N GLY A 438 1.92 11.36 7.05
CA GLY A 438 2.39 12.58 6.40
C GLY A 438 3.79 13.00 6.83
N THR A 439 4.07 12.97 8.14
CA THR A 439 5.41 13.30 8.66
C THR A 439 6.42 12.21 8.28
N PHE A 440 6.00 10.94 8.20
CA PHE A 440 6.80 9.82 7.69
C PHE A 440 6.99 9.87 6.17
N ALA A 441 5.99 10.31 5.39
CA ALA A 441 6.05 10.49 3.94
C ALA A 441 7.08 11.57 3.57
N VAL A 442 7.09 12.68 4.31
CA VAL A 442 8.07 13.75 4.17
C VAL A 442 9.48 13.29 4.61
N LYS A 443 9.57 12.47 5.67
CA LYS A 443 10.85 11.84 6.08
C LYS A 443 11.34 10.78 5.11
N THR A 444 10.46 10.07 4.41
CA THR A 444 10.83 9.03 3.43
C THR A 444 11.41 9.60 2.17
N VAL A 445 10.98 10.78 1.74
CA VAL A 445 11.61 11.52 0.63
C VAL A 445 13.05 11.95 0.97
N LYS A 446 13.40 12.03 2.26
CA LYS A 446 14.74 12.44 2.74
C LYS A 446 15.61 11.30 3.31
N SER A 447 15.12 10.06 3.36
CA SER A 447 15.85 8.94 3.97
C SER A 447 16.62 8.14 2.93
N GLU A 448 17.95 8.19 2.95
CA GLU A 448 18.82 7.38 2.08
C GLU A 448 18.77 5.87 2.41
N LYS A 449 18.31 5.50 3.61
CA LYS A 449 18.06 4.11 3.99
C LYS A 449 16.62 3.77 3.61
N GLY A 450 16.45 3.05 2.51
CA GLY A 450 15.14 2.78 1.93
C GLY A 450 14.13 2.23 2.95
N SER A 451 13.09 3.01 3.21
CA SER A 451 12.05 2.65 4.17
C SER A 451 11.29 1.41 3.71
N ILE A 452 10.57 0.75 4.62
CA ILE A 452 9.68 -0.36 4.30
C ILE A 452 8.69 0.03 3.17
N ILE A 453 8.22 1.29 3.17
CA ILE A 453 7.31 1.83 2.15
C ILE A 453 8.01 1.95 0.80
N GLU A 454 9.26 2.41 0.78
CA GLU A 454 10.03 2.50 -0.46
C GLU A 454 10.25 1.11 -1.06
N ARG A 455 10.56 0.11 -0.24
CA ARG A 455 10.65 -1.30 -0.66
C ARG A 455 9.31 -1.82 -1.19
N LEU A 456 8.21 -1.51 -0.52
CA LEU A 456 6.86 -1.88 -0.98
C LEU A 456 6.51 -1.21 -2.32
N LEU A 457 6.77 0.09 -2.47
CA LEU A 457 6.51 0.86 -3.69
C LEU A 457 7.43 0.46 -4.85
N ARG A 458 8.56 -0.21 -4.58
CA ARG A 458 9.50 -0.69 -5.61
C ARG A 458 9.17 -2.09 -6.13
N ARG A 459 8.26 -2.85 -5.47
CA ARG A 459 7.86 -4.20 -5.92
C ARG A 459 7.14 -4.17 -7.27
N ARG A 460 7.36 -5.20 -8.09
CA ARG A 460 6.72 -5.38 -9.41
C ARG A 460 5.18 -5.27 -9.34
N ASN A 461 4.58 -5.82 -8.29
CA ASN A 461 3.12 -5.85 -8.11
C ASN A 461 2.54 -4.58 -7.47
N ALA A 462 3.38 -3.67 -6.97
CA ALA A 462 2.93 -2.47 -6.26
C ALA A 462 2.03 -1.60 -7.15
N ARG A 463 2.39 -1.48 -8.43
CA ARG A 463 1.60 -0.72 -9.40
C ARG A 463 0.20 -1.28 -9.58
N SER A 464 0.06 -2.59 -9.76
CA SER A 464 -1.25 -3.23 -9.96
C SER A 464 -2.14 -3.08 -8.74
N VAL A 465 -1.58 -3.24 -7.55
CA VAL A 465 -2.31 -3.02 -6.29
C VAL A 465 -2.72 -1.56 -6.14
N LEU A 466 -1.79 -0.61 -6.35
CA LEU A 466 -2.09 0.82 -6.24
C LEU A 466 -3.10 1.30 -7.29
N MET A 467 -3.06 0.73 -8.50
CA MET A 467 -4.06 0.99 -9.53
C MET A 467 -5.44 0.44 -9.13
N MET A 468 -5.52 -0.76 -8.55
CA MET A 468 -6.78 -1.28 -8.01
C MET A 468 -7.31 -0.41 -6.87
N VAL A 469 -6.44 0.02 -5.95
CA VAL A 469 -6.83 0.93 -4.87
C VAL A 469 -7.32 2.26 -5.43
N LEU A 470 -6.61 2.84 -6.41
CA LEU A 470 -7.02 4.08 -7.07
C LEU A 470 -8.39 3.92 -7.76
N LEU A 471 -8.57 2.84 -8.52
CA LEU A 471 -9.82 2.54 -9.21
C LEU A 471 -10.97 2.36 -8.21
N ALA A 472 -10.76 1.57 -7.15
CA ALA A 472 -11.75 1.40 -6.09
C ALA A 472 -12.09 2.73 -5.41
N SER A 473 -11.09 3.60 -5.20
CA SER A 473 -11.28 4.94 -4.64
C SER A 473 -12.09 5.84 -5.58
N ILE A 474 -11.86 5.77 -6.89
CA ILE A 474 -12.64 6.49 -7.91
C ILE A 474 -14.08 6.00 -7.93
N VAL A 475 -14.29 4.68 -7.95
CA VAL A 475 -15.64 4.09 -7.93
C VAL A 475 -16.36 4.55 -6.66
N LEU A 476 -15.76 4.36 -5.49
CA LEU A 476 -16.30 4.79 -4.21
C LEU A 476 -16.66 6.27 -4.22
N PHE A 477 -15.77 7.14 -4.70
CA PHE A 477 -16.02 8.58 -4.81
C PHE A 477 -17.14 8.92 -5.80
N SER A 478 -17.25 8.20 -6.91
CA SER A 478 -18.27 8.44 -7.94
C SER A 478 -19.66 7.91 -7.59
N THR A 479 -19.75 6.91 -6.71
CA THR A 479 -21.01 6.24 -6.35
C THR A 479 -21.54 6.59 -4.97
N THR A 480 -20.80 7.38 -4.19
CA THR A 480 -21.23 7.85 -2.86
C THR A 480 -21.83 9.23 -2.99
N SER A 481 -23.07 9.42 -2.56
CA SER A 481 -23.66 10.75 -2.37
C SER A 481 -24.08 10.92 -0.92
N SER A 482 -24.24 12.15 -0.43
CA SER A 482 -24.68 12.37 0.96
C SER A 482 -25.68 13.51 1.09
N VAL A 483 -26.68 13.28 1.94
CA VAL A 483 -27.75 14.22 2.28
C VAL A 483 -27.80 14.34 3.80
N TYR A 484 -27.77 15.57 4.31
CA TYR A 484 -27.75 15.86 5.74
C TYR A 484 -28.88 16.82 6.12
N LEU A 485 -29.48 16.60 7.29
CA LEU A 485 -30.49 17.49 7.89
C LEU A 485 -29.91 18.25 9.06
N GLU A 486 -29.92 19.58 8.98
CA GLU A 486 -29.45 20.46 10.04
C GLU A 486 -30.60 21.22 10.72
N ASP A 487 -30.73 21.02 12.03
CA ASP A 487 -31.67 21.76 12.88
C ASP A 487 -31.01 22.97 13.54
N ASN A 488 -31.41 24.16 13.10
CA ASN A 488 -30.97 25.46 13.62
C ASN A 488 -32.06 26.18 14.45
N SER A 489 -33.10 25.46 14.88
CA SER A 489 -34.16 26.00 15.75
C SER A 489 -33.75 26.01 17.24
N PRO A 490 -34.11 27.04 18.03
CA PRO A 490 -33.96 27.04 19.49
C PRO A 490 -34.96 26.11 20.21
N ASP A 491 -36.12 25.86 19.58
CA ASP A 491 -37.23 25.06 20.12
C ASP A 491 -37.42 23.83 19.21
N ALA A 492 -37.02 22.65 19.71
CA ALA A 492 -36.97 21.41 18.94
C ALA A 492 -38.37 20.81 18.70
N SER A 493 -39.02 21.20 17.60
CA SER A 493 -40.12 20.42 17.01
C SER A 493 -39.55 19.46 15.95
N ALA A 494 -39.71 18.16 16.19
CA ALA A 494 -39.10 17.10 15.39
C ALA A 494 -39.63 17.06 13.94
N VAL A 495 -38.75 17.26 12.94
CA VAL A 495 -39.14 17.29 11.51
C VAL A 495 -39.05 15.92 10.86
N GLY A 496 -40.18 15.24 10.64
CA GLY A 496 -40.28 13.94 9.96
C GLY A 496 -40.21 14.09 8.46
N LEU A 497 -39.34 13.33 7.79
CA LEU A 497 -39.26 13.31 6.34
C LEU A 497 -39.41 11.88 5.79
N SER A 498 -40.25 11.73 4.77
CA SER A 498 -40.28 10.54 3.93
C SER A 498 -39.66 10.83 2.57
N VAL A 499 -38.75 9.95 2.15
CA VAL A 499 -38.03 10.05 0.88
C VAL A 499 -38.62 9.08 -0.13
N ARG A 500 -38.88 9.55 -1.35
CA ARG A 500 -39.27 8.70 -2.49
C ARG A 500 -38.39 9.02 -3.69
N THR A 501 -38.23 8.05 -4.57
CA THR A 501 -37.66 8.31 -5.89
C THR A 501 -38.70 9.04 -6.77
N SER A 502 -38.24 9.75 -7.81
CA SER A 502 -39.11 10.41 -8.80
C SER A 502 -40.17 9.47 -9.39
N ASP A 503 -39.83 8.19 -9.51
CA ASP A 503 -40.67 7.15 -10.13
C ASP A 503 -41.64 6.50 -9.13
N GLY A 504 -41.73 7.06 -7.91
CA GLY A 504 -42.69 6.67 -6.89
C GLY A 504 -42.31 5.44 -6.07
N LEU A 505 -41.14 4.82 -6.33
CA LEU A 505 -40.65 3.70 -5.54
C LEU A 505 -40.25 4.19 -4.14
N PRO A 506 -40.66 3.47 -3.06
CA PRO A 506 -40.27 3.79 -1.71
C PRO A 506 -38.75 3.71 -1.57
N PHE A 507 -38.13 4.80 -1.12
CA PHE A 507 -36.72 4.78 -0.76
C PHE A 507 -36.60 3.96 0.54
N PRO A 508 -35.68 2.97 0.64
CA PRO A 508 -35.51 2.22 1.87
C PRO A 508 -35.25 3.22 3.00
N ARG A 509 -36.03 3.12 4.10
CA ARG A 509 -35.85 3.99 5.27
C ARG A 509 -34.38 3.94 5.65
N LEU A 510 -33.62 5.00 5.38
CA LEU A 510 -32.29 5.14 5.95
C LEU A 510 -32.51 5.17 7.46
N PRO A 511 -31.91 4.26 8.24
CA PRO A 511 -32.02 4.29 9.70
C PRO A 511 -31.43 5.57 10.34
N GLN A 512 -30.95 6.52 9.54
CA GLN A 512 -30.25 7.75 9.91
C GLN A 512 -30.93 9.02 9.38
N LEU A 513 -32.19 8.97 8.93
CA LEU A 513 -33.00 10.17 8.64
C LEU A 513 -34.17 10.22 9.62
N ALA A 514 -33.91 9.98 10.91
CA ALA A 514 -34.91 10.01 11.96
C ALA A 514 -34.86 11.35 12.73
N THR A 515 -35.97 11.67 13.39
CA THR A 515 -36.23 13.00 13.96
C THR A 515 -36.05 13.04 15.46
N SER A 516 -35.78 14.24 15.98
CA SER A 516 -35.35 14.63 17.34
C SER A 516 -36.25 14.28 18.54
N LYS A 517 -37.00 13.16 18.56
CA LYS A 517 -37.89 12.85 19.70
C LYS A 517 -37.45 11.76 20.67
N GLU A 518 -36.28 11.13 20.51
CA GLU A 518 -35.82 10.16 21.52
C GLU A 518 -34.59 10.56 22.35
N THR A 519 -33.72 11.49 21.91
CA THR A 519 -32.44 11.68 22.63
C THR A 519 -31.92 13.11 22.78
N GLY A 520 -32.48 14.11 22.09
CA GLY A 520 -32.09 15.52 22.25
C GLY A 520 -30.75 15.93 21.59
N ASP A 521 -30.14 15.08 20.76
CA ASP A 521 -28.92 15.41 20.00
C ASP A 521 -29.24 15.80 18.54
N LYS A 522 -28.48 16.75 17.97
CA LYS A 522 -28.66 17.33 16.61
C LYS A 522 -28.05 16.47 15.49
N LEU A 523 -28.66 16.59 14.30
CA LEU A 523 -28.28 16.10 12.96
C LEU A 523 -28.27 14.57 12.76
N ASP A 524 -29.27 14.06 12.02
CA ASP A 524 -29.32 12.68 11.53
C ASP A 524 -29.36 12.70 10.00
N GLY A 525 -28.26 12.28 9.38
CA GLY A 525 -28.11 12.14 7.93
C GLY A 525 -26.77 11.45 7.60
N GLY A 526 -26.70 10.73 6.48
CA GLY A 526 -25.56 9.84 6.20
C GLY A 526 -25.29 9.58 4.71
N PRO A 527 -24.18 8.91 4.40
CA PRO A 527 -23.82 8.55 3.03
C PRO A 527 -24.79 7.51 2.43
N ILE A 528 -25.16 7.75 1.18
CA ILE A 528 -25.94 6.87 0.32
C ILE A 528 -24.96 6.21 -0.65
N PHE A 529 -24.80 4.89 -0.52
CA PHE A 529 -23.82 4.11 -1.27
C PHE A 529 -24.44 3.38 -2.46
N MET A 530 -23.70 3.29 -3.58
CA MET A 530 -23.97 2.37 -4.70
C MET A 530 -25.30 2.62 -5.45
N PHE A 531 -25.63 3.87 -5.76
CA PHE A 531 -26.77 4.18 -6.65
C PHE A 531 -26.32 5.02 -7.86
N PRO A 532 -26.68 4.61 -9.09
CA PRO A 532 -26.26 5.33 -10.29
C PRO A 532 -26.99 6.68 -10.40
N PRO A 533 -26.29 7.79 -10.67
CA PRO A 533 -26.93 9.05 -11.02
C PRO A 533 -27.58 8.98 -12.42
N PRO A 534 -28.65 9.76 -12.69
CA PRO A 534 -29.26 10.75 -11.78
C PRO A 534 -30.33 10.12 -10.88
N LEU A 535 -30.11 10.18 -9.56
CA LEU A 535 -31.15 9.86 -8.58
C LEU A 535 -31.87 11.15 -8.20
N GLU A 536 -33.14 11.28 -8.59
CA GLU A 536 -34.00 12.36 -8.13
C GLU A 536 -34.77 11.90 -6.91
N LEU A 537 -34.49 12.54 -5.77
CA LEU A 537 -35.15 12.26 -4.50
C LEU A 537 -36.23 13.31 -4.29
N ARG A 538 -37.47 12.86 -4.10
CA ARG A 538 -38.58 13.67 -3.63
C ARG A 538 -38.70 13.54 -2.12
N LEU A 539 -38.65 14.67 -1.42
CA LEU A 539 -38.71 14.75 0.03
C LEU A 539 -40.10 15.24 0.45
N ASN A 540 -40.77 14.52 1.35
CA ASN A 540 -42.06 14.93 1.91
C ASN A 540 -41.94 15.14 3.41
N VAL A 541 -42.58 16.19 3.93
CA VAL A 541 -42.64 16.50 5.36
C VAL A 541 -43.78 15.71 5.99
N ASP A 542 -43.43 14.68 6.77
CA ASP A 542 -44.35 13.90 7.57
C ASP A 542 -44.70 14.61 8.89
N ARG A 543 -43.77 15.38 9.47
CA ARG A 543 -43.96 16.21 10.69
C ARG A 543 -43.05 17.46 10.67
N PRO A 544 -43.41 18.58 11.32
CA PRO A 544 -44.73 18.86 11.89
C PRO A 544 -45.79 18.93 10.78
N ILE A 545 -46.98 18.41 11.10
CA ILE A 545 -48.15 18.51 10.22
C ILE A 545 -48.40 20.01 9.97
N GLY A 546 -48.85 20.43 8.79
CA GLY A 546 -49.08 21.85 8.52
C GLY A 546 -47.93 22.58 7.83
N TRP A 547 -46.83 21.87 7.50
CA TRP A 547 -45.64 22.43 6.85
C TRP A 547 -45.24 21.63 5.60
N SER A 548 -44.55 22.28 4.67
CA SER A 548 -43.95 21.66 3.47
C SER A 548 -42.56 22.23 3.20
N LEU A 549 -41.77 21.56 2.35
CA LEU A 549 -40.51 22.12 1.86
C LEU A 549 -40.77 23.23 0.84
N LYS A 550 -39.86 24.19 0.73
CA LYS A 550 -39.84 25.14 -0.38
C LYS A 550 -39.68 24.39 -1.70
N ASP A 551 -40.29 24.90 -2.77
CA ASP A 551 -40.33 24.23 -4.09
C ASP A 551 -38.92 23.92 -4.64
N SER A 552 -37.93 24.74 -4.29
CA SER A 552 -36.52 24.54 -4.66
C SER A 552 -35.83 23.38 -3.94
N VAL A 553 -36.44 22.83 -2.89
CA VAL A 553 -35.88 21.83 -1.97
C VAL A 553 -36.67 20.51 -2.00
N GLU A 554 -37.89 20.52 -2.55
CA GLU A 554 -38.76 19.35 -2.69
C GLU A 554 -38.14 18.23 -3.54
N VAL A 555 -37.34 18.60 -4.56
CA VAL A 555 -36.60 17.67 -5.42
C VAL A 555 -35.11 17.87 -5.24
N VAL A 556 -34.44 16.87 -4.66
CA VAL A 556 -32.99 16.85 -4.46
C VAL A 556 -32.33 15.95 -5.49
N ARG A 557 -31.26 16.45 -6.10
CA ARG A 557 -30.36 15.69 -6.98
C ARG A 557 -28.99 15.55 -6.29
N PRO A 558 -28.77 14.49 -5.49
CA PRO A 558 -27.49 14.26 -4.85
C PRO A 558 -26.41 14.11 -5.91
N ARG A 559 -25.26 14.75 -5.70
CA ARG A 559 -24.08 14.56 -6.55
C ARG A 559 -22.93 14.05 -5.69
N PRO A 560 -22.07 13.19 -6.23
CA PRO A 560 -21.01 12.60 -5.41
C PRO A 560 -20.05 13.63 -4.79
N TRP A 561 -19.78 14.73 -5.50
CA TRP A 561 -18.91 15.82 -5.05
C TRP A 561 -19.63 16.96 -4.33
N LYS A 562 -20.96 16.88 -4.14
CA LYS A 562 -21.74 17.96 -3.52
C LYS A 562 -22.62 17.43 -2.41
N ARG A 563 -22.35 17.90 -1.21
CA ARG A 563 -23.24 17.71 -0.06
C ARG A 563 -24.55 18.46 -0.28
N VAL A 564 -25.68 17.80 -0.01
CA VAL A 564 -26.98 18.47 0.11
C VAL A 564 -27.28 18.64 1.59
N LYS A 565 -27.42 19.90 2.02
CA LYS A 565 -27.73 20.29 3.40
C LYS A 565 -29.11 20.90 3.42
N LEU A 566 -29.99 20.38 4.27
CA LEU A 566 -31.37 20.83 4.45
C LEU A 566 -31.50 21.53 5.80
N LEU A 567 -31.99 22.77 5.81
CA LEU A 567 -32.14 23.60 7.01
C LEU A 567 -33.59 23.64 7.48
N VAL A 568 -33.85 23.20 8.72
CA VAL A 568 -35.21 23.08 9.29
C VAL A 568 -36.06 24.35 9.15
N ARG A 569 -35.58 25.52 9.57
CA ARG A 569 -36.40 26.76 9.54
C ARG A 569 -36.31 27.54 8.22
N GLY A 570 -35.21 27.36 7.49
CA GLY A 570 -34.92 28.08 6.25
C GLY A 570 -35.61 27.46 5.03
N ASP A 571 -35.83 26.15 5.05
CA ASP A 571 -36.30 25.39 3.89
C ASP A 571 -37.75 24.88 4.04
N LEU A 572 -38.40 25.13 5.18
CA LEU A 572 -39.84 24.87 5.37
C LEU A 572 -40.69 26.12 5.09
N LYS A 573 -41.90 25.89 4.58
CA LYS A 573 -42.98 26.88 4.39
C LYS A 573 -44.28 26.37 5.02
N GLU A 574 -45.05 27.26 5.62
CA GLU A 574 -46.37 26.96 6.18
C GLU A 574 -47.35 26.57 5.06
N LEU A 575 -48.26 25.63 5.33
CA LEU A 575 -49.36 25.31 4.41
C LEU A 575 -50.43 26.42 4.51
N GLU A 576 -50.70 27.09 3.39
CA GLU A 576 -51.81 28.04 3.28
C GLU A 576 -53.13 27.33 2.99
N LEU A 577 -54.10 27.49 3.90
CA LEU A 577 -55.47 27.03 3.70
C LEU A 577 -56.23 28.08 2.88
N ARG A 578 -56.70 27.71 1.69
CA ARG A 578 -57.54 28.57 0.84
C ARG A 578 -59.01 28.18 1.00
N VAL A 579 -59.81 29.15 1.37
CA VAL A 579 -61.23 28.97 1.66
C VAL A 579 -62.03 29.41 0.43
N LEU A 580 -62.60 28.44 -0.27
CA LEU A 580 -63.53 28.70 -1.37
C LEU A 580 -64.95 28.74 -0.81
N ARG A 581 -65.48 29.95 -0.61
CA ARG A 581 -66.87 30.12 -0.20
C ARG A 581 -67.78 30.25 -1.41
N LEU A 582 -68.64 29.25 -1.62
CA LEU A 582 -69.70 29.31 -2.62
C LEU A 582 -70.99 29.81 -1.96
N VAL A 583 -71.12 31.14 -1.88
CA VAL A 583 -72.39 31.77 -1.46
C VAL A 583 -73.37 31.68 -2.63
N PRO A 584 -74.69 31.44 -2.40
CA PRO A 584 -75.71 31.75 -3.40
C PRO A 584 -75.80 33.28 -3.59
N ASN A 585 -74.81 33.85 -4.27
CA ASN A 585 -74.84 35.16 -4.90
C ASN A 585 -75.69 35.05 -6.17
N LYS A 586 -76.22 36.16 -6.69
CA LYS A 586 -76.81 36.31 -8.03
C LYS A 586 -76.12 35.42 -9.10
N PHE A 587 -74.78 35.33 -9.07
CA PHE A 587 -74.00 34.43 -9.92
C PHE A 587 -74.36 32.92 -9.84
N LEU A 588 -74.55 32.36 -8.64
CA LEU A 588 -74.96 30.96 -8.45
C LEU A 588 -76.49 30.80 -8.59
N MET A 589 -77.26 31.84 -8.25
CA MET A 589 -78.72 31.84 -8.34
C MET A 589 -79.24 31.93 -9.80
N ASP A 590 -78.51 32.60 -10.70
CA ASP A 590 -78.85 32.71 -12.13
C ASP A 590 -78.50 31.43 -12.92
N VAL A 591 -77.64 30.58 -12.35
CA VAL A 591 -77.11 29.36 -12.99
C VAL A 591 -77.83 28.10 -12.54
N LEU A 592 -78.46 28.12 -11.36
CA LEU A 592 -79.27 27.03 -10.85
C LEU A 592 -80.73 27.23 -11.34
N PRO A 593 -81.48 26.16 -11.70
CA PRO A 593 -82.84 26.31 -12.23
C PRO A 593 -83.77 27.06 -11.27
N SER A 594 -84.60 27.98 -11.77
CA SER A 594 -85.51 28.78 -10.96
C SER A 594 -86.44 27.89 -10.12
N ARG A 595 -86.56 28.19 -8.81
CA ARG A 595 -87.51 27.54 -7.89
C ARG A 595 -88.95 27.78 -8.34
N SER A 596 -89.50 26.91 -9.18
CA SER A 596 -90.95 26.77 -9.32
C SER A 596 -91.34 25.29 -9.25
N ASN A 597 -91.99 24.94 -8.14
CA ASN A 597 -92.85 23.77 -7.93
C ASN A 597 -92.24 22.34 -7.94
N THR A 598 -91.22 22.06 -7.12
CA THR A 598 -91.05 20.69 -6.58
C THR A 598 -90.48 20.69 -5.16
N THR A 599 -91.21 20.07 -4.23
CA THR A 599 -90.89 19.85 -2.80
C THR A 599 -89.86 18.73 -2.57
N THR A 600 -88.82 18.65 -3.39
CA THR A 600 -87.70 17.72 -3.20
C THR A 600 -86.38 18.51 -3.18
N THR A 601 -85.59 18.32 -2.12
CA THR A 601 -84.22 18.83 -1.98
C THR A 601 -83.35 18.29 -3.11
N LYS A 602 -83.30 18.97 -4.25
CA LYS A 602 -82.38 18.61 -5.33
C LYS A 602 -80.96 18.90 -4.86
N THR A 603 -80.17 17.86 -4.79
CA THR A 603 -78.75 17.87 -4.52
C THR A 603 -78.01 18.04 -5.87
N TYR A 604 -76.94 18.84 -5.90
CA TYR A 604 -76.18 19.11 -7.13
C TYR A 604 -74.90 18.27 -7.14
N GLN A 605 -74.35 17.95 -8.31
CA GLN A 605 -72.99 17.44 -8.38
C GLN A 605 -72.07 18.61 -8.76
N LEU A 606 -71.02 18.85 -7.96
CA LEU A 606 -69.98 19.83 -8.30
C LEU A 606 -68.73 19.09 -8.74
N ARG A 607 -68.19 19.48 -9.89
CA ARG A 607 -66.88 19.02 -10.35
C ARG A 607 -65.90 20.17 -10.30
N LEU A 608 -64.89 20.04 -9.45
CA LEU A 608 -63.83 21.02 -9.26
C LEU A 608 -62.57 20.50 -9.93
N THR A 609 -61.95 21.31 -10.77
CA THR A 609 -60.68 20.95 -11.42
C THR A 609 -59.61 21.95 -11.01
N LEU A 610 -58.54 21.45 -10.40
CA LEU A 610 -57.36 22.22 -10.02
C LEU A 610 -56.11 21.52 -10.55
N ARG A 611 -55.23 22.23 -11.28
CA ARG A 611 -53.98 21.67 -11.84
C ARG A 611 -54.16 20.34 -12.60
N GLY A 612 -55.33 20.14 -13.23
CA GLY A 612 -55.68 18.92 -13.96
C GLY A 612 -56.26 17.78 -13.11
N GLU A 613 -56.27 17.89 -11.78
CA GLU A 613 -56.97 16.95 -10.89
C GLU A 613 -58.43 17.36 -10.73
N THR A 614 -59.32 16.38 -10.85
CA THR A 614 -60.76 16.61 -10.79
C THR A 614 -61.37 15.97 -9.54
N HIS A 615 -62.02 16.78 -8.70
CA HIS A 615 -62.75 16.35 -7.51
C HIS A 615 -64.25 16.49 -7.72
N LEU A 616 -64.96 15.37 -7.62
CA LEU A 616 -66.41 15.32 -7.73
C LEU A 616 -67.03 15.30 -6.33
N ILE A 617 -67.78 16.36 -6.00
CA ILE A 617 -68.60 16.44 -4.81
C ILE A 617 -70.02 16.02 -5.21
N LYS A 618 -70.43 14.87 -4.70
CA LYS A 618 -71.80 14.39 -4.86
C LYS A 618 -72.68 15.03 -3.79
N ASP A 619 -73.92 15.27 -4.16
CA ASP A 619 -74.94 15.83 -3.31
C ASP A 619 -74.64 17.19 -2.67
N TYR A 620 -73.92 18.06 -3.40
CA TYR A 620 -73.53 19.38 -2.94
C TYR A 620 -74.74 20.23 -2.54
N ARG A 621 -74.63 20.82 -1.35
CA ARG A 621 -75.52 21.86 -0.84
C ARG A 621 -74.69 23.15 -0.68
N PRO A 622 -75.26 24.34 -0.98
CA PRO A 622 -74.55 25.61 -0.89
C PRO A 622 -73.85 25.76 0.47
N GLY A 623 -72.56 26.10 0.45
CA GLY A 623 -71.70 26.11 1.63
C GLY A 623 -70.22 26.34 1.32
N VAL A 624 -69.38 26.23 2.36
CA VAL A 624 -67.93 26.51 2.28
C VAL A 624 -67.17 25.24 1.92
N ILE A 625 -66.28 25.35 0.94
CA ILE A 625 -65.35 24.30 0.55
C ILE A 625 -63.95 24.68 1.05
N TRP A 626 -63.37 23.78 1.82
CA TRP A 626 -62.03 23.95 2.38
C TRP A 626 -61.01 23.19 1.53
N ALA A 627 -59.94 23.87 1.13
CA ALA A 627 -58.87 23.28 0.32
C ALA A 627 -57.49 23.87 0.70
N GLY A 628 -56.41 23.13 0.44
CA GLY A 628 -55.05 23.58 0.75
C GLY A 628 -54.56 23.26 2.17
N GLY A 629 -54.79 22.04 2.66
CA GLY A 629 -54.24 21.62 3.97
C GLY A 629 -54.49 20.14 4.30
N PRO A 630 -53.90 19.62 5.40
CA PRO A 630 -54.08 18.23 5.82
C PRO A 630 -55.53 17.94 6.19
N ILE A 631 -56.15 16.98 5.49
CA ILE A 631 -57.59 16.73 5.63
C ILE A 631 -57.97 16.14 7.00
N GLU A 632 -57.09 15.35 7.63
CA GLU A 632 -57.34 14.81 8.98
C GLU A 632 -57.43 15.91 10.04
N LEU A 633 -56.60 16.95 9.93
CA LEU A 633 -56.67 18.14 10.79
C LEU A 633 -58.04 18.82 10.65
N LEU A 634 -58.44 19.09 9.41
CA LEU A 634 -59.66 19.82 9.10
C LEU A 634 -60.92 19.06 9.54
N LYS A 635 -60.92 17.72 9.41
CA LYS A 635 -62.01 16.86 9.87
C LYS A 635 -62.10 16.82 11.40
N ASN A 636 -60.97 16.63 12.09
CA ASN A 636 -60.93 16.55 13.56
C ASN A 636 -61.39 17.85 14.25
N ILE A 637 -61.04 19.02 13.69
CA ILE A 637 -61.53 20.31 14.21
C ILE A 637 -63.05 20.45 14.04
N SER A 638 -63.65 19.79 13.04
CA SER A 638 -65.07 19.94 12.72
C SER A 638 -66.02 19.07 13.55
N GLU A 639 -65.54 17.96 14.13
CA GLU A 639 -66.39 16.89 14.67
C GLU A 639 -66.63 16.97 16.20
N LYS A 640 -65.85 17.75 16.97
CA LYS A 640 -65.73 17.54 18.43
C LYS A 640 -66.48 18.46 19.42
N GLU A 641 -67.24 19.48 19.01
CA GLU A 641 -67.73 20.49 19.98
C GLU A 641 -69.23 20.89 19.84
N SER A 642 -69.76 21.71 20.76
CA SER A 642 -71.09 22.35 20.62
C SER A 642 -71.04 23.53 19.62
N GLU A 643 -72.19 24.03 19.14
CA GLU A 643 -72.25 25.01 18.04
C GLU A 643 -71.48 26.32 18.32
N SER A 644 -71.47 26.80 19.56
CA SER A 644 -70.73 28.01 19.97
C SER A 644 -69.22 27.77 20.15
N ASP A 645 -68.83 26.59 20.62
CA ASP A 645 -67.44 26.27 20.94
C ASP A 645 -66.63 25.98 19.67
N ARG A 646 -67.27 25.37 18.66
CA ARG A 646 -66.67 25.08 17.33
C ARG A 646 -66.12 26.31 16.63
N LEU A 647 -66.81 27.46 16.77
CA LEU A 647 -66.41 28.72 16.14
C LEU A 647 -65.11 29.24 16.76
N ALA A 648 -65.06 29.24 18.09
CA ALA A 648 -63.93 29.72 18.87
C ALA A 648 -62.69 28.82 18.70
N SER A 649 -62.88 27.51 18.52
CA SER A 649 -61.79 26.58 18.26
C SER A 649 -61.17 26.76 16.87
N LEU A 650 -61.99 26.93 15.82
CA LEU A 650 -61.50 27.21 14.47
C LEU A 650 -60.77 28.56 14.40
N GLU A 651 -61.28 29.58 15.09
CA GLU A 651 -60.66 30.92 15.19
C GLU A 651 -59.30 30.89 15.89
N ARG A 652 -59.13 30.04 16.91
CA ARG A 652 -57.81 29.83 17.55
C ARG A 652 -56.82 29.14 16.61
N CYS A 653 -57.32 28.26 15.74
CA CYS A 653 -56.52 27.43 14.86
C CYS A 653 -56.17 28.04 13.50
N LEU A 654 -56.80 29.12 13.10
CA LEU A 654 -56.55 29.81 11.82
C LEU A 654 -56.10 31.24 12.10
N ALA A 655 -54.80 31.52 11.93
CA ALA A 655 -54.25 32.84 12.13
C ALA A 655 -54.72 33.79 11.00
N GLY A 656 -55.08 35.04 11.34
CA GLY A 656 -55.59 36.04 10.38
C GLY A 656 -57.12 36.10 10.24
N ALA A 657 -57.89 35.41 11.10
CA ALA A 657 -59.35 35.32 11.05
C ALA A 657 -60.14 36.64 11.26
N GLY A 658 -59.47 37.79 11.45
CA GLY A 658 -60.14 39.08 11.74
C GLY A 658 -61.13 39.53 10.64
N GLN A 659 -60.78 39.36 9.36
CA GLN A 659 -61.68 39.61 8.23
C GLN A 659 -62.72 38.49 8.02
N PHE A 660 -62.52 37.32 8.62
CA PHE A 660 -63.43 36.17 8.50
C PHE A 660 -64.67 36.30 9.41
N ARG A 661 -64.58 37.08 10.49
CA ARG A 661 -65.62 37.17 11.54
C ARG A 661 -66.97 37.69 11.02
N GLU A 662 -66.98 38.76 10.24
CA GLU A 662 -68.22 39.29 9.64
C GLU A 662 -68.78 38.37 8.54
N GLN A 663 -67.91 37.60 7.88
CA GLN A 663 -68.31 36.68 6.82
C GLN A 663 -68.87 35.36 7.36
N MET A 664 -68.40 34.87 8.52
CA MET A 664 -68.83 33.59 9.11
C MET A 664 -70.18 33.67 9.86
N ILE A 665 -70.49 34.80 10.51
CA ILE A 665 -71.67 34.92 11.39
C ILE A 665 -73.00 34.83 10.62
N SER A 666 -73.04 35.14 9.32
CA SER A 666 -74.31 35.31 8.61
C SER A 666 -75.06 34.03 8.18
N LYS A 667 -74.51 32.81 8.32
CA LYS A 667 -75.20 31.51 8.05
C LYS A 667 -74.25 30.30 8.20
N TRP A 668 -73.86 29.97 9.44
CA TRP A 668 -73.10 28.74 9.73
C TRP A 668 -73.89 27.44 9.44
N ASN A 669 -75.20 27.55 9.17
CA ASN A 669 -76.10 26.46 8.78
C ASN A 669 -75.99 26.01 7.30
N SER A 670 -74.81 26.08 6.71
CA SER A 670 -74.56 25.61 5.34
C SER A 670 -73.56 24.45 5.32
N HIS A 671 -73.82 23.46 4.46
CA HIS A 671 -73.07 22.20 4.31
C HIS A 671 -71.56 22.42 4.11
N LYS A 672 -70.72 21.52 4.64
CA LYS A 672 -69.25 21.65 4.60
C LYS A 672 -68.65 20.51 3.80
N GLU A 673 -67.74 20.84 2.90
CA GLU A 673 -66.98 19.86 2.11
C GLU A 673 -65.48 20.12 2.26
N PHE A 674 -64.75 19.04 2.53
CA PHE A 674 -63.29 19.09 2.69
C PHE A 674 -62.65 18.36 1.52
N LEU A 675 -61.83 19.09 0.76
CA LEU A 675 -61.15 18.51 -0.38
C LEU A 675 -59.70 18.20 -0.04
N LYS A 676 -59.31 16.95 -0.31
CA LYS A 676 -57.91 16.53 -0.23
C LYS A 676 -57.21 17.00 -1.49
N ILE A 677 -56.66 18.21 -1.44
CA ILE A 677 -55.94 18.83 -2.55
C ILE A 677 -54.55 19.26 -2.07
N PRO A 678 -53.49 19.13 -2.89
CA PRO A 678 -52.19 19.74 -2.60
C PRO A 678 -52.28 21.25 -2.37
N ILE A 679 -51.18 21.84 -1.87
CA ILE A 679 -51.10 23.27 -1.54
C ILE A 679 -51.48 24.12 -2.74
N ILE A 680 -52.42 25.03 -2.52
CA ILE A 680 -52.93 25.94 -3.54
C ILE A 680 -52.16 27.25 -3.44
N GLY A 681 -51.40 27.59 -4.48
CA GLY A 681 -50.73 28.88 -4.62
C GLY A 681 -51.69 29.98 -5.10
N PRO A 682 -51.32 31.26 -4.97
CA PRO A 682 -52.15 32.38 -5.43
C PRO A 682 -52.35 32.40 -6.96
N GLU A 683 -51.42 31.81 -7.69
CA GLU A 683 -51.46 31.75 -9.16
C GLU A 683 -52.26 30.55 -9.70
N ASP A 684 -52.75 29.65 -8.84
CA ASP A 684 -53.51 28.49 -9.29
C ASP A 684 -54.89 28.88 -9.81
N GLU A 685 -55.40 28.16 -10.81
CA GLU A 685 -56.76 28.34 -11.32
C GLU A 685 -57.65 27.17 -10.91
N ILE A 686 -58.81 27.48 -10.33
CA ILE A 686 -59.83 26.52 -9.92
C ILE A 686 -61.00 26.63 -10.88
N THR A 687 -61.23 25.56 -11.65
CA THR A 687 -62.40 25.46 -12.54
C THR A 687 -63.54 24.74 -11.82
N ILE A 688 -64.70 25.37 -11.76
CA ILE A 688 -65.90 24.91 -11.07
C ILE A 688 -66.96 24.59 -12.11
N GLU A 689 -67.39 23.33 -12.16
CA GLU A 689 -68.48 22.88 -13.01
C GLU A 689 -69.67 22.42 -12.16
N VAL A 690 -70.86 22.93 -12.49
CA VAL A 690 -72.13 22.46 -11.91
C VAL A 690 -72.70 21.43 -12.86
N LEU A 691 -72.91 20.21 -12.36
CA LEU A 691 -73.45 19.09 -13.11
C LEU A 691 -74.88 18.78 -12.65
N ASP A 692 -75.64 18.15 -13.53
CA ASP A 692 -76.95 17.58 -13.20
C ASP A 692 -76.84 16.43 -12.18
N ALA A 693 -77.98 15.98 -11.63
CA ALA A 693 -78.00 14.92 -10.61
C ALA A 693 -77.39 13.59 -11.09
N SER A 694 -77.35 13.34 -12.41
CA SER A 694 -76.72 12.16 -13.02
C SER A 694 -75.20 12.31 -13.24
N GLY A 695 -74.66 13.54 -13.18
CA GLY A 695 -73.26 13.85 -13.44
C GLY A 695 -72.87 13.85 -14.93
N ALA A 696 -73.84 13.67 -15.83
CA ALA A 696 -73.62 13.49 -17.27
C ALA A 696 -73.60 14.82 -18.04
N THR A 697 -74.27 15.86 -17.54
CA THR A 697 -74.42 17.14 -18.26
C THR A 697 -73.88 18.30 -17.42
N THR A 698 -72.94 19.07 -17.98
CA THR A 698 -72.46 20.32 -17.35
C THR A 698 -73.45 21.45 -17.62
N TRP A 699 -74.05 21.99 -16.56
CA TRP A 699 -74.94 23.15 -16.64
C TRP A 699 -74.18 24.48 -16.69
N SER A 700 -73.02 24.56 -16.03
CA SER A 700 -72.19 25.75 -16.05
C SER A 700 -70.76 25.44 -15.66
N ARG A 701 -69.83 26.25 -16.16
CA ARG A 701 -68.39 26.17 -15.90
C ARG A 701 -67.85 27.58 -15.65
N LYS A 702 -67.06 27.76 -14.60
CA LYS A 702 -66.30 28.99 -14.36
C LYS A 702 -64.94 28.70 -13.76
N THR A 703 -63.93 29.42 -14.22
CA THR A 703 -62.58 29.36 -13.67
C THR A 703 -62.32 30.61 -12.82
N VAL A 704 -61.78 30.42 -11.63
CA VAL A 704 -61.40 31.49 -10.70
C VAL A 704 -59.95 31.31 -10.28
N SER A 705 -59.20 32.40 -10.21
CA SER A 705 -57.85 32.38 -9.63
C SER A 705 -57.95 32.13 -8.12
N ALA A 706 -57.15 31.20 -7.62
CA ALA A 706 -57.03 30.87 -6.22
C ALA A 706 -56.49 32.05 -5.39
N GLY A 707 -55.77 32.99 -6.01
CA GLY A 707 -55.33 34.26 -5.43
C GLY A 707 -56.48 35.18 -5.03
N THR A 708 -57.66 34.99 -5.65
CA THR A 708 -58.88 35.74 -5.30
C THR A 708 -59.67 35.11 -4.17
N LEU A 709 -59.23 33.94 -3.67
CA LEU A 709 -59.85 33.26 -2.54
C LEU A 709 -59.30 33.77 -1.22
N SER A 710 -60.14 33.74 -0.18
CA SER A 710 -59.71 34.05 1.17
C SER A 710 -58.69 33.00 1.64
N THR A 711 -57.56 33.44 2.17
CA THR A 711 -56.49 32.57 2.67
C THR A 711 -56.37 32.68 4.19
N ALA A 712 -55.99 31.59 4.85
CA ALA A 712 -55.65 31.56 6.26
C ALA A 712 -54.45 30.62 6.48
N THR A 713 -53.58 30.95 7.44
CA THR A 713 -52.52 30.05 7.88
C THR A 713 -52.98 29.24 9.10
N ILE A 714 -52.55 27.98 9.17
CA ILE A 714 -52.91 27.11 10.29
C ILE A 714 -51.98 27.43 11.46
N ASN A 715 -52.56 27.82 12.61
CA ASN A 715 -51.81 28.13 13.82
C ASN A 715 -51.06 26.87 14.29
N PRO A 716 -49.72 26.96 14.48
CA PRO A 716 -48.89 25.86 14.97
C PRO A 716 -49.38 25.19 16.25
N GLN A 717 -49.99 25.94 17.18
CA GLN A 717 -50.47 25.39 18.46
C GLN A 717 -51.67 24.43 18.30
N CYS A 718 -52.45 24.58 17.23
CA CYS A 718 -53.54 23.64 16.93
C CYS A 718 -53.07 22.36 16.25
N LEU A 719 -51.79 22.29 15.87
CA LEU A 719 -51.16 21.09 15.33
C LEU A 719 -50.70 20.14 16.46
N GLU A 720 -50.60 20.61 17.71
CA GLU A 720 -50.24 19.78 18.88
C GLU A 720 -51.40 18.89 19.38
N VAL A 721 -52.64 19.13 18.93
CA VAL A 721 -53.86 18.39 19.36
C VAL A 721 -54.20 17.22 18.42
N LEU A 722 -53.47 17.06 17.31
CA LEU A 722 -53.44 15.86 16.47
C LEU A 722 -52.35 14.89 16.92
#